data_AF-A0A7M7J3X4-F1
#
_entry.id   AF-A0A7M7J3X4-F1
#
_cell.length_a   1.000
_cell.length_b   1.000
_cell.length_c   1.000
_cell.angle_alpha   90.00
_cell.angle_beta   90.00
_cell.angle_gamma   90.00
#
_symmetry.space_group_name_H-M   'P 1'
#
loop_
_entity.id
_entity.type
_entity.pdbx_description
1 polymer ?
#
loop_
_entity_poly.entity_id
_entity_poly.type
_entity_poly.pdbx_seq_one_letter_code
_entity_poly.pdbx_strand_id
1 'polypeptide(L)'
;MSPVLNSTTCSTKIYITRTLSTIICFICLMSSSIVNNVAAQEPIEVQYVNVKTEVGNLRGYKMRSIEGKDINVFIGVPFAKPPVGKRRFKRPEPLDPVDPNITRDALTKKPMCPQIPMIVPGIRLENEMNDDDCLYMNIFASADTSSSEKKPVMVYFYGGFYQWGDNNLALYDGVEFAAETDSVIAFPAYRVSLFGFLNSTGKSAPGNQGLFDQLLALKFIQRNVEFFGGDLNLVTIAGQSAGAISASIHTSSPATKGLFRRALLLSGAANTLAFFKEADGQNLLFTVANFMDCFNNNRSVVEQYDSMADCLATKDRLALLDQLSKLDGGYKLAFGPGRDGQIIAGDIRRPTTLEYNVEDIMMGTTDTDGELVLRQVMGLEPAFEDLARSSGPDIAVKLALKQMYEISTISAAEMYSAYITDQDTDDGFDAVLKKAPRMFTDVSFDCPAKFYMNSVEKVNGKKTNIYRYVLKEPRAKVFVDAMGAGPATHTDDVMFFLGIALNKDVKRPWDPRTPAALQMTLDNYTDEDRKLAKDILRSVKEFMINGKPTLPGKTDLWPKYSETSPSVVNLTPKTISVTEGPVSKLCHLWAPYLISSDIAELYGFSTTTTTTTTTKPIYRKAKTIIKNGRRLSKSRHPDRYQNSAPTGNFSHGQVITVLSATTCMLLLVKEALTCNY
;
A
#
# COMPACT_ATOMS: atom_id res chain seq x y z
N MET A 1 23.84 -3.42 -85.52
CA MET A 1 24.16 -2.39 -84.51
C MET A 1 24.33 -3.09 -83.18
N SER A 2 25.45 -2.87 -82.49
CA SER A 2 25.65 -3.36 -81.12
C SER A 2 24.87 -2.49 -80.13
N PRO A 3 24.58 -3.02 -78.93
CA PRO A 3 24.97 -2.29 -77.73
C PRO A 3 25.85 -3.12 -76.79
N VAL A 4 26.72 -2.43 -76.08
CA VAL A 4 27.60 -2.96 -75.02
C VAL A 4 26.81 -3.06 -73.71
N LEU A 5 27.02 -4.12 -72.93
CA LEU A 5 26.61 -4.18 -71.52
C LEU A 5 27.81 -4.60 -70.64
N ASN A 6 27.93 -3.92 -69.49
CA ASN A 6 29.18 -3.78 -68.74
C ASN A 6 29.55 -5.00 -67.87
N SER A 7 30.86 -5.20 -67.69
CA SER A 7 31.49 -6.26 -66.89
C SER A 7 31.51 -6.00 -65.36
N THR A 8 30.82 -4.97 -64.86
CA THR A 8 30.92 -4.50 -63.48
C THR A 8 30.06 -5.26 -62.45
N THR A 9 29.23 -6.21 -62.87
CA THR A 9 28.32 -6.97 -61.98
C THR A 9 28.92 -8.26 -61.40
N CYS A 10 30.08 -8.72 -61.89
CA CYS A 10 30.68 -10.00 -61.45
C CYS A 10 31.58 -9.83 -60.20
N SER A 11 32.48 -8.83 -60.19
CA SER A 11 33.42 -8.62 -59.07
C SER A 11 32.72 -8.26 -57.75
N THR A 12 31.61 -7.52 -57.80
CA THR A 12 30.87 -7.09 -56.61
C THR A 12 30.21 -8.27 -55.88
N LYS A 13 29.71 -9.26 -56.61
CA LYS A 13 29.13 -10.48 -56.01
C LYS A 13 30.19 -11.32 -55.29
N ILE A 14 31.41 -11.41 -55.83
CA ILE A 14 32.52 -12.18 -55.22
C ILE A 14 33.06 -11.49 -53.97
N TYR A 15 33.13 -10.15 -53.95
CA TYR A 15 33.50 -9.42 -52.74
C TYR A 15 32.44 -9.56 -51.64
N ILE A 16 31.15 -9.43 -51.96
CA ILE A 16 30.06 -9.55 -50.97
C ILE A 16 30.02 -10.96 -50.34
N THR A 17 30.14 -12.03 -51.12
CA THR A 17 30.15 -13.40 -50.56
C THR A 17 31.37 -13.69 -49.72
N ARG A 18 32.56 -13.17 -50.07
CA ARG A 18 33.73 -13.28 -49.20
C ARG A 18 33.54 -12.54 -47.88
N THR A 19 33.05 -11.30 -47.92
CA THR A 19 32.87 -10.47 -46.71
C THR A 19 31.80 -11.03 -45.77
N LEU A 20 30.68 -11.56 -46.30
CA LEU A 20 29.68 -12.25 -45.46
C LEU A 20 30.27 -13.51 -44.80
N SER A 21 31.05 -14.32 -45.53
CA SER A 21 31.67 -15.52 -44.96
C SER A 21 32.66 -15.20 -43.84
N THR A 22 33.47 -14.14 -43.94
CA THR A 22 34.33 -13.71 -42.83
C THR A 22 33.54 -13.18 -41.64
N ILE A 23 32.45 -12.42 -41.87
CA ILE A 23 31.58 -11.90 -40.80
C ILE A 23 30.88 -13.05 -40.06
N ILE A 24 30.31 -14.02 -40.78
CA ILE A 24 29.67 -15.20 -40.18
C ILE A 24 30.71 -16.02 -39.37
N CYS A 25 31.91 -16.22 -39.91
CA CYS A 25 32.98 -16.92 -39.19
C CYS A 25 33.42 -16.16 -37.92
N PHE A 26 33.51 -14.82 -37.97
CA PHE A 26 33.77 -13.99 -36.79
C PHE A 26 32.65 -14.07 -35.76
N ILE A 27 31.38 -14.03 -36.17
CA ILE A 27 30.22 -14.18 -35.28
C ILE A 27 30.22 -15.57 -34.62
N CYS A 28 30.52 -16.63 -35.38
CA CYS A 28 30.66 -17.98 -34.82
C CYS A 28 31.82 -18.08 -33.82
N LEU A 29 33.00 -17.53 -34.14
CA LEU A 29 34.17 -17.54 -33.23
C LEU A 29 33.93 -16.71 -31.95
N MET A 30 33.25 -15.57 -32.07
CA MET A 30 32.83 -14.77 -30.91
C MET A 30 31.77 -15.50 -30.08
N SER A 31 30.80 -16.19 -30.71
CA SER A 31 29.81 -16.99 -29.98
C SER A 31 30.45 -18.17 -29.23
N SER A 32 31.43 -18.88 -29.81
CA SER A 32 32.19 -19.92 -29.11
C SER A 32 33.07 -19.38 -27.97
N SER A 33 33.41 -18.08 -28.00
CA SER A 33 34.18 -17.42 -26.92
C SER A 33 33.29 -16.87 -25.79
N ILE A 34 31.99 -16.70 -26.03
CA ILE A 34 31.03 -16.12 -25.06
C ILE A 34 30.33 -17.21 -24.22
N VAL A 35 30.34 -18.48 -24.66
CA VAL A 35 29.65 -19.59 -23.96
C VAL A 35 30.34 -20.05 -22.66
N ASN A 36 31.63 -19.73 -22.43
CA ASN A 36 32.41 -20.21 -21.28
C ASN A 36 32.57 -19.21 -20.12
N ASN A 37 31.64 -18.26 -19.96
CA ASN A 37 31.65 -17.36 -18.78
C ASN A 37 30.26 -17.05 -18.18
N VAL A 38 29.28 -17.94 -18.38
CA VAL A 38 28.23 -18.10 -17.37
C VAL A 38 28.87 -18.88 -16.23
N ALA A 39 29.42 -18.16 -15.24
CA ALA A 39 29.83 -18.77 -13.99
C ALA A 39 28.61 -19.51 -13.41
N ALA A 40 28.67 -20.85 -13.38
CA ALA A 40 27.64 -21.65 -12.75
C ALA A 40 27.55 -21.22 -11.29
N GLN A 41 26.45 -20.53 -10.93
CA GLN A 41 26.23 -20.14 -9.55
C GLN A 41 26.19 -21.42 -8.72
N GLU A 42 27.02 -21.47 -7.66
CA GLU A 42 27.01 -22.61 -6.76
C GLU A 42 25.58 -22.84 -6.26
N PRO A 43 25.05 -24.07 -6.37
CA PRO A 43 23.69 -24.34 -5.95
C PRO A 43 23.59 -24.10 -4.44
N ILE A 44 22.63 -23.28 -4.03
CA ILE A 44 22.32 -23.06 -2.61
C ILE A 44 22.02 -24.43 -2.00
N GLU A 45 22.77 -24.83 -0.96
CA GLU A 45 22.51 -26.11 -0.27
C GLU A 45 21.15 -26.02 0.43
N VAL A 46 20.16 -26.74 -0.09
CA VAL A 46 18.78 -26.67 0.41
C VAL A 46 18.53 -27.78 1.43
N GLN A 47 18.33 -27.38 2.68
CA GLN A 47 17.81 -28.26 3.72
C GLN A 47 16.30 -28.05 3.89
N TYR A 48 15.55 -29.13 4.15
CA TYR A 48 14.10 -29.11 4.31
C TYR A 48 13.68 -29.47 5.73
N VAL A 49 12.57 -28.88 6.18
CA VAL A 49 11.91 -29.16 7.46
C VAL A 49 10.44 -29.49 7.25
N ASN A 50 9.87 -30.34 8.09
CA ASN A 50 8.46 -30.72 8.04
C ASN A 50 7.75 -30.33 9.35
N VAL A 51 6.60 -29.67 9.26
CA VAL A 51 5.76 -29.30 10.41
C VAL A 51 4.32 -29.77 10.17
N LYS A 52 3.80 -30.61 11.06
CA LYS A 52 2.40 -31.07 11.01
C LYS A 52 1.46 -29.96 11.50
N THR A 53 0.46 -29.61 10.69
CA THR A 53 -0.53 -28.56 10.95
C THR A 53 -1.95 -29.03 10.60
N GLU A 54 -2.98 -28.24 10.90
CA GLU A 54 -4.36 -28.53 10.47
C GLU A 54 -4.54 -28.59 8.94
N VAL A 55 -3.63 -27.96 8.19
CA VAL A 55 -3.67 -27.86 6.72
C VAL A 55 -2.75 -28.85 6.01
N GLY A 56 -2.20 -29.83 6.75
CA GLY A 56 -1.30 -30.87 6.26
C GLY A 56 0.08 -30.85 6.93
N ASN A 57 0.95 -31.74 6.50
CA ASN A 57 2.38 -31.73 6.84
C ASN A 57 3.12 -30.73 5.93
N LEU A 58 3.38 -29.52 6.41
CA LEU A 58 4.02 -28.48 5.61
C LEU A 58 5.52 -28.75 5.49
N ARG A 59 6.00 -28.90 4.25
CA ARG A 59 7.42 -28.95 3.92
C ARG A 59 7.91 -27.54 3.61
N GLY A 60 8.80 -27.04 4.46
CA GLY A 60 9.49 -25.75 4.34
C GLY A 60 11.00 -25.91 4.20
N TYR A 61 11.71 -24.79 4.16
CA TYR A 61 13.17 -24.73 4.19
C TYR A 61 13.69 -24.63 5.63
N LYS A 62 14.86 -25.23 5.88
CA LYS A 62 15.69 -24.87 7.02
C LYS A 62 16.76 -23.90 6.53
N MET A 63 16.72 -22.67 7.05
CA MET A 63 17.62 -21.57 6.70
C MET A 63 18.49 -21.20 7.89
N ARG A 64 19.56 -20.46 7.63
CA ARG A 64 20.44 -19.91 8.65
C ARG A 64 20.49 -18.39 8.51
N SER A 65 20.39 -17.68 9.64
CA SER A 65 20.54 -16.22 9.69
C SER A 65 22.00 -15.80 9.55
N ILE A 66 22.25 -14.49 9.39
CA ILE A 66 23.61 -13.94 9.28
C ILE A 66 24.43 -14.19 10.57
N GLU A 67 23.77 -14.21 11.74
CA GLU A 67 24.40 -14.58 13.02
C GLU A 67 24.53 -16.10 13.25
N GLY A 68 24.14 -16.93 12.29
CA GLY A 68 24.27 -18.38 12.41
C GLY A 68 23.15 -19.07 13.20
N LYS A 69 22.00 -18.41 13.42
CA LYS A 69 20.81 -18.99 14.08
C LYS A 69 19.94 -19.74 13.05
N ASP A 70 19.38 -20.89 13.42
CA ASP A 70 18.55 -21.71 12.53
C ASP A 70 17.10 -21.19 12.49
N ILE A 71 16.53 -21.05 11.29
CA ILE A 71 15.15 -20.57 11.04
C ILE A 71 14.42 -21.55 10.12
N ASN A 72 13.22 -21.96 10.51
CA ASN A 72 12.31 -22.73 9.66
C ASN A 72 11.44 -21.77 8.84
N VAL A 73 11.44 -21.90 7.52
CA VAL A 73 10.79 -20.97 6.59
C VAL A 73 9.78 -21.68 5.69
N PHE A 74 8.56 -21.17 5.64
CA PHE A 74 7.44 -21.71 4.88
C PHE A 74 6.86 -20.62 3.98
N ILE A 75 7.05 -20.73 2.68
CA ILE A 75 6.63 -19.73 1.68
C ILE A 75 5.39 -20.23 0.94
N GLY A 76 4.32 -19.44 0.95
CA GLY A 76 3.09 -19.79 0.24
C GLY A 76 2.18 -20.78 0.97
N VAL A 77 2.07 -20.68 2.30
CA VAL A 77 1.15 -21.49 3.13
C VAL A 77 -0.30 -21.02 2.90
N PRO A 78 -1.24 -21.85 2.44
CA PRO A 78 -2.63 -21.43 2.27
C PRO A 78 -3.30 -21.25 3.63
N PHE A 79 -4.10 -20.18 3.79
CA PHE A 79 -4.87 -19.94 5.03
C PHE A 79 -6.39 -19.79 4.81
N ALA A 80 -6.82 -19.60 3.56
CA ALA A 80 -8.23 -19.45 3.17
C ALA A 80 -8.51 -20.25 1.88
N LYS A 81 -9.79 -20.49 1.58
CA LYS A 81 -10.18 -21.00 0.25
C LYS A 81 -9.91 -19.94 -0.82
N PRO A 82 -9.47 -20.32 -2.02
CA PRO A 82 -9.26 -19.39 -3.14
C PRO A 82 -10.51 -18.53 -3.39
N PRO A 83 -10.41 -17.19 -3.35
CA PRO A 83 -11.53 -16.29 -3.62
C PRO A 83 -11.77 -16.15 -5.14
N VAL A 84 -11.94 -17.27 -5.83
CA VAL A 84 -12.12 -17.32 -7.29
C VAL A 84 -13.61 -17.31 -7.69
N GLY A 85 -13.91 -16.74 -8.86
CA GLY A 85 -15.26 -16.72 -9.45
C GLY A 85 -16.33 -16.19 -8.48
N LYS A 86 -17.32 -17.01 -8.12
CA LYS A 86 -18.42 -16.63 -7.21
C LYS A 86 -17.98 -16.21 -5.79
N ARG A 87 -16.70 -16.38 -5.43
CA ARG A 87 -16.09 -15.91 -4.17
C ARG A 87 -15.33 -14.59 -4.29
N ARG A 88 -15.06 -14.09 -5.52
CA ARG A 88 -14.14 -12.96 -5.78
C ARG A 88 -14.34 -11.75 -4.88
N PHE A 89 -15.59 -11.28 -4.76
CA PHE A 89 -15.92 -10.14 -3.92
C PHE A 89 -16.62 -10.52 -2.61
N LYS A 90 -16.63 -11.81 -2.24
CA LYS A 90 -17.19 -12.27 -0.98
C LYS A 90 -16.13 -12.31 0.11
N ARG A 91 -16.59 -12.34 1.36
CA ARG A 91 -15.73 -12.63 2.52
C ARG A 91 -15.05 -14.00 2.30
N PRO A 92 -13.79 -14.17 2.73
CA PRO A 92 -13.08 -15.42 2.56
C PRO A 92 -13.72 -16.53 3.38
N GLU A 93 -13.56 -17.76 2.89
CA GLU A 93 -14.00 -18.98 3.58
C GLU A 93 -12.77 -19.67 4.20
N PRO A 94 -12.89 -20.24 5.43
CA PRO A 94 -11.82 -21.06 6.00
C PRO A 94 -11.54 -22.28 5.11
N LEU A 95 -10.30 -22.75 5.09
CA LEU A 95 -9.93 -23.99 4.43
C LEU A 95 -10.72 -25.18 4.98
N ASP A 96 -10.97 -26.17 4.12
CA ASP A 96 -11.44 -27.48 4.57
C ASP A 96 -10.30 -28.21 5.32
N PRO A 97 -10.58 -28.96 6.40
CA PRO A 97 -9.58 -29.74 7.11
C PRO A 97 -8.87 -30.74 6.19
N VAL A 98 -7.58 -30.96 6.44
CA VAL A 98 -6.71 -31.82 5.62
C VAL A 98 -6.13 -32.91 6.51
N ASP A 99 -5.91 -34.11 5.98
CA ASP A 99 -5.16 -35.14 6.70
C ASP A 99 -3.74 -34.60 7.02
N PRO A 100 -3.35 -34.48 8.31
CA PRO A 100 -2.05 -33.95 8.72
C PRO A 100 -0.86 -34.82 8.31
N ASN A 101 -1.08 -35.97 7.67
CA ASN A 101 -0.03 -36.80 7.06
C ASN A 101 0.20 -36.50 5.57
N ILE A 102 -0.69 -35.74 4.92
CA ILE A 102 -0.47 -35.29 3.53
C ILE A 102 0.58 -34.19 3.52
N THR A 103 1.74 -34.46 2.93
CA THR A 103 2.78 -33.45 2.75
C THR A 103 2.37 -32.41 1.71
N ARG A 104 2.59 -31.13 2.03
CA ARG A 104 2.36 -29.98 1.14
C ARG A 104 3.55 -29.06 1.12
N ASP A 105 3.91 -28.58 -0.07
CA ASP A 105 5.07 -27.71 -0.25
C ASP A 105 4.73 -26.25 0.04
N ALA A 106 5.43 -25.69 1.03
CA ALA A 106 5.50 -24.26 1.31
C ALA A 106 6.91 -23.76 0.94
N LEU A 107 7.26 -23.90 -0.34
CA LEU A 107 8.60 -23.70 -0.88
C LEU A 107 8.69 -22.58 -1.93
N THR A 108 7.56 -21.98 -2.33
CA THR A 108 7.51 -21.09 -3.50
C THR A 108 6.60 -19.90 -3.24
N LYS A 109 7.02 -18.70 -3.65
CA LYS A 109 6.14 -17.52 -3.73
C LYS A 109 4.85 -17.87 -4.47
N LYS A 110 3.72 -17.36 -4.00
CA LYS A 110 2.40 -17.54 -4.62
C LYS A 110 1.99 -16.25 -5.34
N PRO A 111 1.03 -16.29 -6.27
CA PRO A 111 0.59 -15.08 -6.95
C PRO A 111 0.14 -14.01 -5.95
N MET A 112 0.51 -12.75 -6.23
CA MET A 112 -0.02 -11.62 -5.45
C MET A 112 -1.52 -11.44 -5.74
N CYS A 113 -2.24 -10.78 -4.82
CA CYS A 113 -3.65 -10.48 -5.06
C CYS A 113 -3.84 -9.50 -6.24
N PRO A 114 -4.97 -9.55 -6.97
CA PRO A 114 -5.16 -8.79 -8.19
C PRO A 114 -5.15 -7.29 -7.94
N GLN A 115 -4.26 -6.60 -8.65
CA GLN A 115 -3.99 -5.18 -8.49
C GLN A 115 -3.32 -4.66 -9.77
N ILE A 116 -3.51 -3.38 -10.07
CA ILE A 116 -2.75 -2.73 -11.15
C ILE A 116 -1.29 -2.48 -10.70
N PRO A 117 -0.32 -2.33 -11.61
CA PRO A 117 1.05 -1.92 -11.25
C PRO A 117 1.07 -0.61 -10.45
N MET A 118 1.83 -0.55 -9.36
CA MET A 118 2.14 0.75 -8.75
C MET A 118 3.24 1.40 -9.57
N ILE A 119 2.95 2.57 -10.12
CA ILE A 119 3.93 3.45 -10.77
C ILE A 119 3.77 4.85 -10.17
N VAL A 120 4.83 5.31 -9.52
CA VAL A 120 5.06 6.71 -9.10
C VAL A 120 6.50 7.08 -9.49
N PRO A 121 6.88 8.36 -9.59
CA PRO A 121 8.25 8.74 -9.95
C PRO A 121 9.30 8.04 -9.07
N GLY A 122 10.13 7.19 -9.70
CA GLY A 122 11.19 6.41 -9.06
C GLY A 122 10.75 5.13 -8.31
N ILE A 123 9.45 4.84 -8.14
CA ILE A 123 8.99 3.56 -7.54
C ILE A 123 8.05 2.83 -8.49
N ARG A 124 8.45 1.63 -8.91
CA ARG A 124 7.68 0.72 -9.74
C ARG A 124 7.57 -0.65 -9.06
N LEU A 125 6.34 -1.06 -8.74
CA LEU A 125 6.02 -2.45 -8.36
C LEU A 125 5.36 -3.13 -9.56
N GLU A 126 6.03 -4.16 -10.08
CA GLU A 126 5.59 -4.92 -11.23
C GLU A 126 4.67 -6.07 -10.79
N ASN A 127 3.45 -6.05 -11.31
CA ASN A 127 2.37 -6.90 -10.81
C ASN A 127 1.98 -7.98 -11.84
N GLU A 128 2.97 -8.49 -12.58
CA GLU A 128 2.80 -9.47 -13.67
C GLU A 128 2.28 -10.83 -13.19
N MET A 129 2.71 -11.28 -12.00
CA MET A 129 2.28 -12.55 -11.39
C MET A 129 1.16 -12.35 -10.35
N ASN A 130 0.02 -11.82 -10.78
CA ASN A 130 -1.18 -11.72 -9.94
C ASN A 130 -2.22 -12.81 -10.27
N ASP A 131 -2.96 -13.30 -9.26
CA ASP A 131 -4.12 -14.18 -9.44
C ASP A 131 -5.23 -13.93 -8.41
N ASP A 132 -6.46 -14.35 -8.72
CA ASP A 132 -7.56 -14.37 -7.74
C ASP A 132 -7.23 -15.37 -6.61
N ASP A 133 -6.55 -16.49 -6.90
CA ASP A 133 -6.01 -17.39 -5.88
C ASP A 133 -4.71 -16.85 -5.25
N CYS A 134 -4.87 -15.91 -4.32
CA CYS A 134 -3.77 -15.20 -3.66
C CYS A 134 -3.72 -15.34 -2.13
N LEU A 135 -4.66 -16.04 -1.49
CA LEU A 135 -4.78 -16.05 -0.01
C LEU A 135 -3.82 -17.04 0.68
N TYR A 136 -2.54 -16.70 0.58
CA TYR A 136 -1.40 -17.43 1.14
C TYR A 136 -0.60 -16.54 2.12
N MET A 137 0.16 -17.16 3.02
CA MET A 137 1.06 -16.48 3.95
C MET A 137 2.48 -17.06 3.91
N ASN A 138 3.45 -16.21 4.23
CA ASN A 138 4.85 -16.61 4.43
C ASN A 138 5.14 -16.63 5.93
N ILE A 139 5.70 -17.71 6.46
CA ILE A 139 5.96 -17.92 7.90
C ILE A 139 7.45 -18.19 8.10
N PHE A 140 8.06 -17.45 9.03
CA PHE A 140 9.44 -17.59 9.46
C PHE A 140 9.44 -17.86 10.95
N ALA A 141 9.97 -19.00 11.39
CA ALA A 141 9.92 -19.45 12.76
C ALA A 141 11.32 -19.78 13.27
N SER A 142 11.73 -19.15 14.38
CA SER A 142 13.00 -19.46 15.03
C SER A 142 13.06 -20.93 15.45
N ALA A 143 14.03 -21.66 14.89
CA ALA A 143 14.28 -23.07 15.19
C ALA A 143 15.25 -23.28 16.36
N ASP A 144 15.57 -22.23 17.12
CA ASP A 144 16.35 -22.35 18.36
C ASP A 144 15.61 -23.27 19.37
N THR A 145 16.29 -24.34 19.80
CA THR A 145 15.79 -25.33 20.76
C THR A 145 16.46 -25.23 22.14
N SER A 146 17.20 -24.15 22.41
CA SER A 146 17.84 -23.90 23.72
C SER A 146 16.84 -23.70 24.87
N SER A 147 15.62 -23.26 24.54
CA SER A 147 14.47 -23.21 25.44
C SER A 147 13.33 -24.11 24.95
N SER A 148 12.60 -24.70 25.88
CA SER A 148 11.33 -25.41 25.62
C SER A 148 10.10 -24.48 25.66
N GLU A 149 10.29 -23.20 25.98
CA GLU A 149 9.19 -22.22 26.03
C GLU A 149 8.64 -21.89 24.64
N LYS A 150 7.34 -21.60 24.58
CA LYS A 150 6.70 -21.13 23.35
C LYS A 150 7.10 -19.68 23.08
N LYS A 151 7.31 -19.37 21.80
CA LYS A 151 7.94 -18.11 21.36
C LYS A 151 6.90 -17.02 21.08
N PRO A 152 7.23 -15.73 21.24
CA PRO A 152 6.31 -14.66 20.84
C PRO A 152 6.04 -14.71 19.33
N VAL A 153 4.89 -14.18 18.92
CA VAL A 153 4.40 -14.29 17.53
C VAL A 153 4.11 -12.89 16.98
N MET A 154 4.56 -12.59 15.77
CA MET A 154 4.16 -11.41 15.01
C MET A 154 3.32 -11.80 13.78
N VAL A 155 2.20 -11.12 13.55
CA VAL A 155 1.43 -11.20 12.30
C VAL A 155 1.47 -9.82 11.64
N TYR A 156 2.19 -9.72 10.53
CA TYR A 156 2.51 -8.44 9.89
C TYR A 156 1.69 -8.21 8.61
N PHE A 157 0.92 -7.13 8.57
CA PHE A 157 0.17 -6.69 7.39
C PHE A 157 0.96 -5.67 6.58
N TYR A 158 1.09 -5.89 5.26
CA TYR A 158 1.79 -4.96 4.37
C TYR A 158 1.04 -3.64 4.13
N GLY A 159 1.75 -2.66 3.58
CA GLY A 159 1.22 -1.35 3.20
C GLY A 159 0.60 -1.30 1.79
N GLY A 160 0.31 -0.08 1.30
CA GLY A 160 -0.06 0.13 -0.10
C GLY A 160 -1.42 0.79 -0.38
N PHE A 161 -1.86 1.71 0.49
CA PHE A 161 -3.12 2.47 0.35
C PHE A 161 -4.39 1.64 0.11
N TYR A 162 -4.36 0.36 0.51
CA TYR A 162 -5.37 -0.65 0.16
C TYR A 162 -5.56 -0.88 -1.34
N GLN A 163 -4.73 -0.34 -2.23
CA GLN A 163 -4.81 -0.53 -3.70
C GLN A 163 -3.82 -1.56 -4.23
N TRP A 164 -2.66 -1.67 -3.60
CA TRP A 164 -1.54 -2.51 -3.99
C TRP A 164 -0.86 -3.08 -2.75
N GLY A 165 0.09 -4.01 -2.94
CA GLY A 165 0.83 -4.68 -1.87
C GLY A 165 0.95 -6.18 -2.09
N ASP A 166 2.03 -6.78 -1.59
CA ASP A 166 2.35 -8.19 -1.74
C ASP A 166 3.18 -8.66 -0.54
N ASN A 167 2.91 -9.86 -0.02
CA ASN A 167 3.67 -10.46 1.08
C ASN A 167 4.97 -11.14 0.62
N ASN A 168 5.23 -11.17 -0.69
CA ASN A 168 6.44 -11.73 -1.29
C ASN A 168 7.49 -10.66 -1.66
N LEU A 169 7.28 -9.38 -1.32
CA LEU A 169 8.30 -8.34 -1.47
C LEU A 169 9.54 -8.66 -0.62
N ALA A 170 10.73 -8.35 -1.14
CA ALA A 170 12.00 -8.56 -0.42
C ALA A 170 12.14 -7.72 0.88
N LEU A 171 11.27 -6.73 1.08
CA LEU A 171 11.09 -6.00 2.35
C LEU A 171 10.45 -6.83 3.46
N TYR A 172 9.92 -8.03 3.14
CA TYR A 172 9.20 -8.92 4.06
C TYR A 172 9.89 -10.29 4.19
N ASP A 173 11.22 -10.30 4.13
CA ASP A 173 12.04 -11.46 4.52
C ASP A 173 12.18 -11.51 6.05
N GLY A 174 11.46 -12.44 6.68
CA GLY A 174 11.41 -12.57 8.13
C GLY A 174 12.57 -13.32 8.79
N VAL A 175 13.59 -13.77 8.04
CA VAL A 175 14.68 -14.60 8.60
C VAL A 175 15.44 -13.88 9.71
N GLU A 176 15.95 -12.68 9.45
CA GLU A 176 16.74 -11.94 10.46
C GLU A 176 15.85 -11.43 11.61
N PHE A 177 14.59 -11.05 11.33
CA PHE A 177 13.62 -10.73 12.38
C PHE A 177 13.43 -11.90 13.35
N ALA A 178 13.08 -13.08 12.84
CA ALA A 178 12.83 -14.27 13.66
C ALA A 178 14.09 -14.69 14.44
N ALA A 179 15.27 -14.50 13.85
CA ALA A 179 16.56 -14.79 14.47
C ALA A 179 16.93 -13.84 15.62
N GLU A 180 16.74 -12.53 15.47
CA GLU A 180 17.10 -11.56 16.51
C GLU A 180 16.05 -11.49 17.62
N THR A 181 14.77 -11.67 17.28
CA THR A 181 13.69 -11.65 18.26
C THR A 181 13.42 -13.01 18.92
N ASP A 182 13.97 -14.11 18.38
CA ASP A 182 13.61 -15.49 18.73
C ASP A 182 12.09 -15.71 18.73
N SER A 183 11.48 -15.50 17.57
CA SER A 183 10.02 -15.44 17.41
C SER A 183 9.52 -16.29 16.24
N VAL A 184 8.20 -16.32 16.09
CA VAL A 184 7.55 -16.62 14.80
C VAL A 184 7.05 -15.31 14.19
N ILE A 185 7.28 -15.07 12.90
CA ILE A 185 6.68 -13.97 12.15
C ILE A 185 5.94 -14.50 10.91
N ALA A 186 4.72 -14.02 10.69
CA ALA A 186 3.87 -14.41 9.57
C ALA A 186 3.42 -13.18 8.77
N PHE A 187 3.53 -13.27 7.44
CA PHE A 187 3.12 -12.25 6.47
C PHE A 187 1.97 -12.79 5.63
N PRO A 188 0.69 -12.58 6.00
CA PRO A 188 -0.45 -12.95 5.18
C PRO A 188 -0.69 -11.98 4.03
N ALA A 189 -0.96 -12.52 2.84
CA ALA A 189 -1.57 -11.75 1.77
C ALA A 189 -3.05 -11.47 2.07
N TYR A 190 -3.54 -10.33 1.61
CA TYR A 190 -4.95 -9.94 1.69
C TYR A 190 -5.36 -9.19 0.42
N ARG A 191 -6.62 -9.35 -0.02
CA ARG A 191 -7.09 -8.70 -1.24
C ARG A 191 -7.08 -7.17 -1.12
N VAL A 192 -6.75 -6.52 -2.23
CA VAL A 192 -6.63 -5.06 -2.36
C VAL A 192 -7.53 -4.53 -3.49
N SER A 193 -7.66 -3.20 -3.56
CA SER A 193 -8.47 -2.45 -4.52
C SER A 193 -9.89 -3.01 -4.66
N LEU A 194 -10.44 -3.04 -5.87
CA LEU A 194 -11.74 -3.63 -6.20
C LEU A 194 -11.95 -5.03 -5.60
N PHE A 195 -10.90 -5.85 -5.53
CA PHE A 195 -11.00 -7.24 -5.07
C PHE A 195 -11.11 -7.35 -3.54
N GLY A 196 -10.51 -6.38 -2.82
CA GLY A 196 -10.47 -6.35 -1.36
C GLY A 196 -11.50 -5.46 -0.67
N PHE A 197 -12.05 -4.47 -1.38
CA PHE A 197 -12.82 -3.39 -0.75
C PHE A 197 -14.09 -2.97 -1.51
N LEU A 198 -14.53 -3.76 -2.49
CA LEU A 198 -15.79 -3.48 -3.19
C LEU A 198 -16.99 -3.58 -2.23
N ASN A 199 -17.69 -2.46 -2.05
CA ASN A 199 -18.94 -2.40 -1.31
C ASN A 199 -20.12 -2.12 -2.26
N SER A 200 -20.96 -3.13 -2.47
CA SER A 200 -22.21 -3.08 -3.24
C SER A 200 -23.45 -2.79 -2.38
N THR A 201 -23.28 -2.62 -1.07
CA THR A 201 -24.34 -2.60 -0.04
C THR A 201 -25.17 -3.89 0.09
N GLY A 202 -24.92 -4.91 -0.74
CA GLY A 202 -25.59 -6.20 -0.74
C GLY A 202 -24.70 -7.37 -0.31
N LYS A 203 -25.08 -8.59 -0.71
CA LYS A 203 -24.42 -9.84 -0.26
C LYS A 203 -23.32 -10.31 -1.21
N SER A 204 -23.32 -9.84 -2.45
CA SER A 204 -22.39 -10.28 -3.49
C SER A 204 -21.04 -9.57 -3.38
N ALA A 205 -21.04 -8.33 -2.87
CA ALA A 205 -19.84 -7.65 -2.38
C ALA A 205 -20.14 -6.80 -1.12
N PRO A 206 -19.99 -7.33 0.11
CA PRO A 206 -20.38 -6.63 1.34
C PRO A 206 -19.34 -5.62 1.87
N GLY A 207 -18.25 -5.37 1.15
CA GLY A 207 -17.12 -4.56 1.61
C GLY A 207 -16.16 -5.29 2.56
N ASN A 208 -15.03 -4.63 2.84
CA ASN A 208 -13.98 -5.04 3.78
C ASN A 208 -13.39 -6.45 3.57
N GLN A 209 -13.50 -7.03 2.37
CA GLN A 209 -13.05 -8.39 2.07
C GLN A 209 -11.58 -8.62 2.49
N GLY A 210 -10.69 -7.65 2.22
CA GLY A 210 -9.29 -7.67 2.63
C GLY A 210 -9.07 -7.66 4.15
N LEU A 211 -9.90 -6.93 4.92
CA LEU A 211 -9.84 -7.01 6.39
C LEU A 211 -10.37 -8.35 6.92
N PHE A 212 -11.35 -8.97 6.24
CA PHE A 212 -11.78 -10.32 6.56
C PHE A 212 -10.72 -11.38 6.18
N ASP A 213 -9.91 -11.16 5.15
CA ASP A 213 -8.75 -12.00 4.81
C ASP A 213 -7.72 -11.96 5.97
N GLN A 214 -7.38 -10.76 6.44
CA GLN A 214 -6.51 -10.57 7.62
C GLN A 214 -7.09 -11.23 8.89
N LEU A 215 -8.40 -11.08 9.15
CA LEU A 215 -9.09 -11.76 10.26
C LEU A 215 -8.99 -13.29 10.14
N LEU A 216 -9.11 -13.85 8.94
CA LEU A 216 -9.00 -15.28 8.72
C LEU A 216 -7.55 -15.77 8.88
N ALA A 217 -6.57 -14.98 8.47
CA ALA A 217 -5.16 -15.22 8.78
C ALA A 217 -4.87 -15.20 10.29
N LEU A 218 -5.41 -14.24 11.06
CA LEU A 218 -5.30 -14.24 12.53
C LEU A 218 -5.91 -15.51 13.14
N LYS A 219 -7.08 -15.94 12.64
CA LYS A 219 -7.72 -17.20 13.06
C LYS A 219 -6.90 -18.44 12.66
N PHE A 220 -6.18 -18.41 11.53
CA PHE A 220 -5.27 -19.49 11.14
C PHE A 220 -4.09 -19.61 12.11
N ILE A 221 -3.44 -18.47 12.41
CA ILE A 221 -2.33 -18.38 13.39
C ILE A 221 -2.79 -18.90 14.76
N GLN A 222 -3.96 -18.47 15.23
CA GLN A 222 -4.55 -18.93 16.50
C GLN A 222 -4.90 -20.44 16.57
N ARG A 223 -4.86 -21.17 15.45
CA ARG A 223 -5.01 -22.64 15.45
C ARG A 223 -3.75 -23.42 15.12
N ASN A 224 -2.72 -22.76 14.56
CA ASN A 224 -1.57 -23.45 13.97
C ASN A 224 -0.21 -22.99 14.49
N VAL A 225 -0.08 -21.83 15.14
CA VAL A 225 1.25 -21.27 15.46
C VAL A 225 2.06 -22.09 16.47
N GLU A 226 1.38 -22.86 17.34
CA GLU A 226 2.06 -23.76 18.28
C GLU A 226 2.88 -24.85 17.59
N PHE A 227 2.47 -25.31 16.41
CA PHE A 227 3.21 -26.28 15.60
C PHE A 227 4.52 -25.69 15.04
N PHE A 228 4.56 -24.37 14.86
CA PHE A 228 5.77 -23.61 14.49
C PHE A 228 6.57 -23.13 15.72
N GLY A 229 6.17 -23.51 16.94
CA GLY A 229 6.83 -23.14 18.19
C GLY A 229 6.35 -21.83 18.85
N GLY A 230 5.35 -21.15 18.28
CA GLY A 230 4.81 -19.90 18.84
C GLY A 230 3.82 -20.09 19.99
N ASP A 231 3.62 -19.03 20.78
CA ASP A 231 2.63 -18.91 21.87
C ASP A 231 1.41 -18.12 21.41
N LEU A 232 0.23 -18.74 21.56
CA LEU A 232 -1.09 -18.15 21.24
C LEU A 232 -1.40 -16.90 22.09
N ASN A 233 -0.80 -16.79 23.28
CA ASN A 233 -1.01 -15.71 24.25
C ASN A 233 -0.04 -14.53 24.05
N LEU A 234 0.95 -14.67 23.17
CA LEU A 234 1.98 -13.65 22.86
C LEU A 234 1.92 -13.21 21.39
N VAL A 235 0.72 -13.26 20.78
CA VAL A 235 0.49 -12.75 19.44
C VAL A 235 0.43 -11.23 19.43
N THR A 236 1.31 -10.63 18.64
CA THR A 236 1.40 -9.20 18.33
C THR A 236 0.99 -8.99 16.87
N ILE A 237 -0.02 -8.16 16.62
CA ILE A 237 -0.30 -7.70 15.26
C ILE A 237 0.62 -6.55 14.90
N ALA A 238 1.06 -6.50 13.66
CA ALA A 238 1.94 -5.47 13.16
C ALA A 238 1.54 -5.04 11.75
N GLY A 239 2.07 -3.92 11.31
CA GLY A 239 2.02 -3.54 9.91
C GLY A 239 2.59 -2.16 9.68
N GLN A 240 2.69 -1.79 8.40
CA GLN A 240 3.13 -0.46 7.98
C GLN A 240 2.12 0.17 7.03
N SER A 241 1.96 1.51 7.07
CA SER A 241 1.04 2.24 6.19
C SER A 241 -0.39 1.71 6.31
N ALA A 242 -1.05 1.34 5.20
CA ALA A 242 -2.34 0.65 5.19
C ALA A 242 -2.39 -0.62 6.06
N GLY A 243 -1.26 -1.31 6.28
CA GLY A 243 -1.14 -2.42 7.22
C GLY A 243 -1.14 -1.99 8.68
N ALA A 244 -0.54 -0.83 9.01
CA ALA A 244 -0.65 -0.23 10.34
C ALA A 244 -2.07 0.29 10.60
N ILE A 245 -2.70 0.92 9.59
CA ILE A 245 -4.12 1.26 9.63
C ILE A 245 -4.94 -0.01 9.89
N SER A 246 -4.70 -1.11 9.15
CA SER A 246 -5.34 -2.41 9.36
C SER A 246 -5.18 -2.93 10.78
N ALA A 247 -3.95 -2.96 11.31
CA ALA A 247 -3.69 -3.42 12.67
C ALA A 247 -4.42 -2.56 13.71
N SER A 248 -4.47 -1.23 13.54
CA SER A 248 -5.22 -0.32 14.42
C SER A 248 -6.75 -0.36 14.27
N ILE A 249 -7.28 -0.90 13.16
CA ILE A 249 -8.69 -1.29 13.06
C ILE A 249 -8.91 -2.54 13.90
N HIS A 250 -8.02 -3.54 13.79
CA HIS A 250 -8.13 -4.79 14.54
C HIS A 250 -8.01 -4.59 16.06
N THR A 251 -7.34 -3.54 16.56
CA THR A 251 -7.36 -3.17 17.98
C THR A 251 -8.73 -2.69 18.48
N SER A 252 -9.62 -2.23 17.61
CA SER A 252 -10.97 -1.75 17.96
C SER A 252 -12.12 -2.61 17.39
N SER A 253 -11.78 -3.70 16.72
CA SER A 253 -12.72 -4.61 16.07
C SER A 253 -13.27 -5.66 17.07
N PRO A 254 -14.60 -5.81 17.20
CA PRO A 254 -15.19 -6.90 17.98
C PRO A 254 -14.87 -8.28 17.38
N ALA A 255 -14.70 -8.37 16.06
CA ALA A 255 -14.50 -9.64 15.35
C ALA A 255 -13.10 -10.27 15.58
N THR A 256 -12.13 -9.49 16.08
CA THR A 256 -10.74 -9.90 16.35
C THR A 256 -10.40 -10.00 17.83
N LYS A 257 -11.36 -9.69 18.71
CA LYS A 257 -11.17 -9.70 20.17
C LYS A 257 -10.62 -11.05 20.65
N GLY A 258 -9.48 -11.01 21.34
CA GLY A 258 -8.80 -12.20 21.86
C GLY A 258 -7.93 -12.98 20.86
N LEU A 259 -7.78 -12.52 19.61
CA LEU A 259 -6.87 -13.17 18.63
C LEU A 259 -5.41 -12.66 18.72
N PHE A 260 -5.17 -11.57 19.44
CA PHE A 260 -3.87 -10.97 19.69
C PHE A 260 -3.90 -10.18 21.00
N ARG A 261 -2.71 -9.79 21.48
CA ARG A 261 -2.50 -9.07 22.73
C ARG A 261 -1.97 -7.64 22.53
N ARG A 262 -1.09 -7.44 21.54
CA ARG A 262 -0.32 -6.21 21.32
C ARG A 262 -0.35 -5.76 19.87
N ALA A 263 -0.04 -4.48 19.63
CA ALA A 263 0.04 -3.90 18.30
C ALA A 263 1.34 -3.11 18.06
N LEU A 264 2.00 -3.35 16.92
CA LEU A 264 3.12 -2.55 16.40
C LEU A 264 2.69 -1.80 15.13
N LEU A 265 2.55 -0.47 15.20
CA LEU A 265 1.98 0.34 14.13
C LEU A 265 3.04 1.27 13.51
N LEU A 266 3.53 0.92 12.33
CA LEU A 266 4.56 1.68 11.62
C LEU A 266 3.89 2.67 10.63
N SER A 267 4.02 3.97 10.85
CA SER A 267 3.48 5.02 9.97
C SER A 267 2.02 4.82 9.52
N GLY A 268 1.09 4.62 10.46
CA GLY A 268 -0.35 4.57 10.16
C GLY A 268 -1.25 4.32 11.37
N ALA A 269 -2.49 4.82 11.31
CA ALA A 269 -3.52 4.65 12.34
C ALA A 269 -4.94 4.74 11.76
N ALA A 270 -5.93 4.18 12.45
CA ALA A 270 -7.31 4.06 11.98
C ALA A 270 -7.94 5.41 11.60
N ASN A 271 -7.54 6.50 12.25
CA ASN A 271 -8.01 7.86 11.94
C ASN A 271 -7.64 8.34 10.53
N THR A 272 -6.62 7.77 9.88
CA THR A 272 -6.29 8.06 8.46
C THR A 272 -7.42 7.62 7.53
N LEU A 273 -8.31 6.70 7.95
CA LEU A 273 -9.52 6.33 7.19
C LEU A 273 -10.52 7.49 7.02
N ALA A 274 -10.37 8.61 7.74
CA ALA A 274 -11.27 9.75 7.61
C ALA A 274 -11.32 10.36 6.18
N PHE A 275 -10.36 10.01 5.32
CA PHE A 275 -10.28 10.39 3.91
C PHE A 275 -10.74 9.30 2.92
N PHE A 276 -11.01 8.07 3.37
CA PHE A 276 -11.60 7.03 2.52
C PHE A 276 -13.13 7.14 2.58
N LYS A 277 -13.78 7.37 1.43
CA LYS A 277 -15.23 7.54 1.33
C LYS A 277 -15.87 6.38 0.59
N GLU A 278 -16.84 5.74 1.23
CA GLU A 278 -17.63 4.64 0.60
C GLU A 278 -18.33 5.07 -0.69
N ALA A 279 -18.71 6.34 -0.80
CA ALA A 279 -19.33 6.91 -1.99
C ALA A 279 -18.42 6.83 -3.22
N ASP A 280 -17.11 6.98 -3.08
CA ASP A 280 -16.18 6.96 -4.21
C ASP A 280 -16.02 5.54 -4.75
N GLY A 281 -15.92 4.54 -3.86
CA GLY A 281 -15.97 3.13 -4.22
C GLY A 281 -17.29 2.71 -4.90
N GLN A 282 -18.43 3.30 -4.49
CA GLN A 282 -19.74 3.06 -5.14
C GLN A 282 -19.83 3.72 -6.52
N ASN A 283 -19.39 4.98 -6.66
CA ASN A 283 -19.31 5.68 -7.94
C ASN A 283 -18.39 4.94 -8.93
N LEU A 284 -17.28 4.40 -8.44
CA LEU A 284 -16.33 3.63 -9.23
C LEU A 284 -16.86 2.23 -9.59
N LEU A 285 -17.57 1.54 -8.68
CA LEU A 285 -18.32 0.32 -8.99
C LEU A 285 -19.30 0.56 -10.15
N PHE A 286 -20.13 1.61 -10.07
CA PHE A 286 -21.05 1.97 -11.15
C PHE A 286 -20.31 2.20 -12.48
N THR A 287 -19.19 2.94 -12.43
CA THR A 287 -18.39 3.27 -13.61
C THR A 287 -17.79 2.03 -14.27
N VAL A 288 -17.08 1.19 -13.50
CA VAL A 288 -16.49 -0.07 -13.98
C VAL A 288 -17.59 -1.01 -14.49
N ALA A 289 -18.70 -1.15 -13.76
CA ALA A 289 -19.82 -2.00 -14.18
C ALA A 289 -20.50 -1.51 -15.47
N ASN A 290 -20.57 -0.21 -15.72
CA ASN A 290 -21.09 0.32 -16.98
C ASN A 290 -20.15 0.00 -18.15
N PHE A 291 -18.83 0.19 -18.00
CA PHE A 291 -17.86 -0.17 -19.04
C PHE A 291 -17.74 -1.68 -19.28
N MET A 292 -18.04 -2.51 -18.28
CA MET A 292 -17.97 -3.96 -18.36
C MET A 292 -19.32 -4.62 -18.75
N ASP A 293 -20.30 -3.88 -19.28
CA ASP A 293 -21.64 -4.36 -19.64
C ASP A 293 -22.36 -5.13 -18.49
N CYS A 294 -22.21 -4.62 -17.27
CA CYS A 294 -22.88 -5.13 -16.06
C CYS A 294 -24.02 -4.23 -15.56
N PHE A 295 -24.23 -3.07 -16.19
CA PHE A 295 -25.32 -2.15 -15.82
C PHE A 295 -26.67 -2.59 -16.41
N ASN A 296 -27.77 -2.46 -15.65
CA ASN A 296 -29.12 -2.79 -16.10
C ASN A 296 -30.14 -1.74 -15.60
N ASN A 297 -30.61 -0.90 -16.52
CA ASN A 297 -31.52 0.21 -16.23
C ASN A 297 -32.93 -0.20 -15.74
N ASN A 298 -33.29 -1.49 -15.78
CA ASN A 298 -34.60 -1.99 -15.32
C ASN A 298 -34.62 -2.40 -13.84
N ARG A 299 -33.50 -2.32 -13.11
CA ARG A 299 -33.41 -2.67 -11.68
C ARG A 299 -33.57 -1.44 -10.78
N SER A 300 -33.99 -1.64 -9.53
CA SER A 300 -33.87 -0.59 -8.51
C SER A 300 -32.40 -0.31 -8.17
N VAL A 301 -32.08 0.88 -7.64
CA VAL A 301 -30.70 1.28 -7.31
C VAL A 301 -29.97 0.26 -6.41
N VAL A 302 -30.67 -0.29 -5.40
CA VAL A 302 -30.08 -1.25 -4.45
C VAL A 302 -29.81 -2.60 -5.13
N GLU A 303 -30.80 -3.16 -5.84
CA GLU A 303 -30.62 -4.40 -6.60
C GLU A 303 -29.58 -4.27 -7.72
N GLN A 304 -29.42 -3.06 -8.25
CA GLN A 304 -28.47 -2.76 -9.30
C GLN A 304 -27.03 -2.87 -8.79
N TYR A 305 -26.70 -2.38 -7.59
CA TYR A 305 -25.34 -2.50 -7.06
C TYR A 305 -24.93 -3.96 -6.77
N ASP A 306 -25.79 -4.77 -6.15
CA ASP A 306 -25.49 -6.19 -5.88
C ASP A 306 -25.40 -6.99 -7.20
N SER A 307 -26.30 -6.72 -8.16
CA SER A 307 -26.26 -7.34 -9.49
C SER A 307 -25.05 -6.92 -10.32
N MET A 308 -24.51 -5.71 -10.14
CA MET A 308 -23.26 -5.28 -10.78
C MET A 308 -22.08 -6.06 -10.20
N ALA A 309 -22.01 -6.22 -8.88
CA ALA A 309 -20.96 -7.01 -8.23
C ALA A 309 -20.96 -8.48 -8.67
N ASP A 310 -22.14 -9.13 -8.73
CA ASP A 310 -22.25 -10.50 -9.25
C ASP A 310 -21.80 -10.62 -10.71
N CYS A 311 -22.15 -9.64 -11.57
CA CYS A 311 -21.72 -9.63 -12.96
C CYS A 311 -20.21 -9.37 -13.10
N LEU A 312 -19.63 -8.45 -12.34
CA LEU A 312 -18.18 -8.21 -12.33
C LEU A 312 -17.40 -9.45 -11.83
N ALA A 313 -18.00 -10.26 -10.94
CA ALA A 313 -17.39 -11.50 -10.46
C ALA A 313 -17.27 -12.60 -11.53
N THR A 314 -17.97 -12.47 -12.69
CA THR A 314 -17.83 -13.39 -13.84
C THR A 314 -16.92 -12.87 -14.94
N LYS A 315 -16.44 -11.62 -14.86
CA LYS A 315 -15.52 -11.06 -15.86
C LYS A 315 -14.11 -11.62 -15.71
N ASP A 316 -13.33 -11.54 -16.77
CA ASP A 316 -11.90 -11.86 -16.71
C ASP A 316 -11.15 -10.89 -15.77
N ARG A 317 -10.14 -11.42 -15.06
CA ARG A 317 -9.33 -10.64 -14.11
C ARG A 317 -8.52 -9.55 -14.81
N LEU A 318 -7.87 -9.89 -15.92
CA LEU A 318 -7.03 -8.93 -16.65
C LEU A 318 -7.89 -7.85 -17.30
N ALA A 319 -9.07 -8.19 -17.82
CA ALA A 319 -10.05 -7.23 -18.32
C ALA A 319 -10.52 -6.24 -17.23
N LEU A 320 -10.73 -6.70 -15.98
CA LEU A 320 -11.04 -5.81 -14.85
C LEU A 320 -9.86 -4.88 -14.52
N LEU A 321 -8.63 -5.38 -14.51
CA LEU A 321 -7.42 -4.59 -14.24
C LEU A 321 -7.13 -3.57 -15.35
N ASP A 322 -7.32 -3.95 -16.62
CA ASP A 322 -7.24 -3.09 -17.80
C ASP A 322 -8.34 -2.03 -17.82
N GLN A 323 -9.54 -2.34 -17.32
CA GLN A 323 -10.58 -1.31 -17.15
C GLN A 323 -10.28 -0.36 -15.98
N LEU A 324 -9.69 -0.85 -14.88
CA LEU A 324 -9.28 -0.01 -13.76
C LEU A 324 -8.12 0.93 -14.13
N SER A 325 -7.12 0.45 -14.87
CA SER A 325 -5.96 1.26 -15.26
C SER A 325 -6.33 2.49 -16.12
N LYS A 326 -7.41 2.40 -16.89
CA LYS A 326 -7.95 3.48 -17.75
C LYS A 326 -8.73 4.56 -16.99
N LEU A 327 -9.10 4.36 -15.74
CA LEU A 327 -9.96 5.27 -14.97
C LEU A 327 -9.13 6.33 -14.23
N ASP A 328 -8.31 7.04 -14.99
CA ASP A 328 -7.16 7.84 -14.55
C ASP A 328 -7.38 8.71 -13.29
N GLY A 329 -6.35 8.77 -12.44
CA GLY A 329 -6.29 9.51 -11.17
C GLY A 329 -7.25 9.06 -10.05
N GLY A 330 -8.50 8.75 -10.37
CA GLY A 330 -9.62 8.75 -9.41
C GLY A 330 -9.75 7.52 -8.50
N TYR A 331 -9.24 6.35 -8.89
CA TYR A 331 -9.42 5.12 -8.10
C TYR A 331 -8.38 4.91 -6.99
N LYS A 332 -7.27 5.67 -6.97
CA LYS A 332 -6.11 5.36 -6.09
C LYS A 332 -6.39 5.49 -4.58
N LEU A 333 -7.55 6.02 -4.17
CA LEU A 333 -8.08 5.96 -2.80
C LEU A 333 -9.55 5.51 -2.71
N ALA A 334 -10.20 5.15 -3.84
CA ALA A 334 -11.64 4.92 -3.89
C ALA A 334 -12.09 3.59 -3.25
N PHE A 335 -11.24 2.56 -3.29
CA PHE A 335 -11.52 1.24 -2.72
C PHE A 335 -10.74 1.04 -1.41
N GLY A 336 -11.35 1.36 -0.28
CA GLY A 336 -10.75 1.13 1.04
C GLY A 336 -11.78 0.72 2.10
N PRO A 337 -11.35 0.57 3.36
CA PRO A 337 -12.23 0.14 4.44
C PRO A 337 -13.43 1.06 4.67
N GLY A 338 -14.62 0.46 4.80
CA GLY A 338 -15.87 1.12 5.16
C GLY A 338 -16.47 0.57 6.45
N ARG A 339 -17.54 1.19 6.96
CA ARG A 339 -18.23 0.76 8.18
C ARG A 339 -19.17 -0.41 7.87
N ASP A 340 -18.85 -1.59 8.40
CA ASP A 340 -19.61 -2.83 8.15
C ASP A 340 -20.37 -3.38 9.38
N GLY A 341 -20.23 -2.75 10.54
CA GLY A 341 -20.85 -3.19 11.78
C GLY A 341 -20.21 -4.43 12.41
N GLN A 342 -19.09 -4.94 11.88
CA GLN A 342 -18.49 -6.22 12.26
C GLN A 342 -16.99 -6.15 12.51
N ILE A 343 -16.20 -5.71 11.52
CA ILE A 343 -14.78 -5.37 11.72
C ILE A 343 -14.69 -3.88 12.07
N ILE A 344 -15.38 -3.02 11.33
CA ILE A 344 -15.50 -1.59 11.64
C ILE A 344 -16.92 -1.37 12.18
N ALA A 345 -17.07 -1.59 13.49
CA ALA A 345 -18.36 -1.51 14.17
C ALA A 345 -18.78 -0.07 14.48
N GLY A 346 -17.84 0.74 14.98
CA GLY A 346 -18.07 2.14 15.35
C GLY A 346 -17.74 3.13 14.23
N ASP A 347 -17.71 4.42 14.58
CA ASP A 347 -17.28 5.50 13.71
C ASP A 347 -15.82 5.85 14.03
N ILE A 348 -14.91 5.63 13.07
CA ILE A 348 -13.47 5.91 13.24
C ILE A 348 -13.17 7.41 13.38
N ARG A 349 -14.10 8.29 12.98
CA ARG A 349 -14.02 9.74 13.23
C ARG A 349 -14.47 10.10 14.65
N ARG A 350 -15.09 9.18 15.39
CA ARG A 350 -15.44 9.30 16.82
C ARG A 350 -14.67 8.25 17.64
N PRO A 351 -13.32 8.27 17.62
CA PRO A 351 -12.52 7.15 18.12
C PRO A 351 -12.70 6.92 19.63
N THR A 352 -13.13 7.93 20.39
CA THR A 352 -13.50 7.82 21.81
C THR A 352 -14.79 7.04 22.08
N THR A 353 -15.51 6.61 21.03
CA THR A 353 -16.71 5.74 21.13
C THR A 353 -16.41 4.27 20.79
N LEU A 354 -15.15 3.94 20.47
CA LEU A 354 -14.71 2.60 20.15
C LEU A 354 -14.32 1.82 21.42
N GLU A 355 -14.38 0.49 21.36
CA GLU A 355 -13.86 -0.39 22.42
C GLU A 355 -12.49 -0.95 21.98
N TYR A 356 -11.42 -0.62 22.70
CA TYR A 356 -10.07 -1.05 22.35
C TYR A 356 -9.65 -2.33 23.08
N ASN A 357 -9.47 -3.41 22.31
CA ASN A 357 -9.11 -4.75 22.74
C ASN A 357 -7.59 -5.01 22.57
N VAL A 358 -6.74 -4.19 23.20
CA VAL A 358 -5.27 -4.29 23.11
C VAL A 358 -4.58 -3.89 24.43
N GLU A 359 -3.58 -4.65 24.87
CA GLU A 359 -2.85 -4.40 26.12
C GLU A 359 -1.67 -3.43 25.94
N ASP A 360 -0.92 -3.55 24.85
CA ASP A 360 0.24 -2.70 24.60
C ASP A 360 0.31 -2.28 23.12
N ILE A 361 0.65 -1.01 22.88
CA ILE A 361 0.82 -0.42 21.56
C ILE A 361 2.22 0.20 21.49
N MET A 362 3.02 -0.24 20.53
CA MET A 362 4.20 0.49 20.07
C MET A 362 3.86 1.08 18.70
N MET A 363 4.12 2.37 18.49
CA MET A 363 3.84 2.98 17.20
C MET A 363 4.73 4.18 16.89
N GLY A 364 4.79 4.55 15.63
CA GLY A 364 5.55 5.71 15.21
C GLY A 364 5.31 6.14 13.79
N THR A 365 6.19 7.03 13.35
CA THR A 365 6.24 7.67 12.03
C THR A 365 7.70 7.91 11.67
N THR A 366 7.93 8.28 10.42
CA THR A 366 9.20 8.82 9.95
C THR A 366 9.11 10.35 9.90
N ASP A 367 10.23 11.06 9.93
CA ASP A 367 10.26 12.53 9.99
C ASP A 367 9.51 13.21 8.82
N THR A 368 9.49 12.55 7.66
CA THR A 368 8.82 13.01 6.43
C THR A 368 8.06 11.88 5.69
N ASP A 369 7.22 11.09 6.38
CA ASP A 369 6.34 10.09 5.72
C ASP A 369 5.52 10.71 4.56
N GLY A 370 5.08 11.96 4.74
CA GLY A 370 4.30 12.72 3.78
C GLY A 370 5.03 13.04 2.46
N GLU A 371 6.34 12.82 2.36
CA GLU A 371 7.07 13.00 1.10
C GLU A 371 6.52 12.04 0.03
N LEU A 372 6.21 10.78 0.38
CA LEU A 372 5.66 9.82 -0.58
C LEU A 372 4.29 10.28 -1.09
N VAL A 373 3.45 10.79 -0.18
CA VAL A 373 2.10 11.26 -0.49
C VAL A 373 2.17 12.48 -1.42
N LEU A 374 3.05 13.44 -1.11
CA LEU A 374 3.29 14.61 -1.95
C LEU A 374 3.80 14.21 -3.35
N ARG A 375 4.85 13.38 -3.45
CA ARG A 375 5.36 12.91 -4.75
C ARG A 375 4.34 12.11 -5.53
N GLN A 376 3.50 11.32 -4.86
CA GLN A 376 2.42 10.58 -5.52
C GLN A 376 1.38 11.52 -6.13
N VAL A 377 1.01 12.63 -5.49
CA VAL A 377 0.07 13.62 -6.08
C VAL A 377 0.74 14.45 -7.17
N MET A 378 1.97 14.92 -6.95
CA MET A 378 2.71 15.71 -7.94
C MET A 378 3.05 14.91 -9.21
N GLY A 379 3.38 13.63 -9.06
CA GLY A 379 3.65 12.70 -10.17
C GLY A 379 2.43 11.94 -10.69
N LEU A 380 1.24 12.18 -10.13
CA LEU A 380 -0.02 11.60 -10.62
C LEU A 380 -0.51 12.32 -11.87
N GLU A 381 -0.23 13.62 -11.95
CA GLU A 381 -0.69 14.52 -13.00
C GLU A 381 0.51 15.39 -13.41
N PRO A 382 1.08 15.22 -14.61
CA PRO A 382 2.18 16.07 -15.08
C PRO A 382 1.84 17.56 -15.01
N ALA A 383 0.57 17.90 -15.19
CA ALA A 383 0.09 19.26 -15.05
C ALA A 383 0.27 19.84 -13.63
N PHE A 384 0.39 19.06 -12.54
CA PHE A 384 0.74 19.62 -11.22
C PHE A 384 2.22 20.00 -11.13
N GLU A 385 3.14 19.20 -11.66
CA GLU A 385 4.56 19.60 -11.72
C GLU A 385 4.75 20.79 -12.67
N ASP A 386 4.14 20.76 -13.85
CA ASP A 386 4.17 21.87 -14.80
C ASP A 386 3.53 23.13 -14.21
N LEU A 387 2.39 23.03 -13.50
CA LEU A 387 1.75 24.17 -12.82
C LEU A 387 2.66 24.73 -11.73
N ALA A 388 3.29 23.87 -10.92
CA ALA A 388 4.19 24.31 -9.85
C ALA A 388 5.42 25.05 -10.39
N ARG A 389 5.94 24.61 -11.56
CA ARG A 389 7.08 25.23 -12.25
C ARG A 389 6.71 26.47 -13.07
N SER A 390 5.47 26.59 -13.56
CA SER A 390 5.03 27.66 -14.47
C SER A 390 4.20 28.77 -13.81
N SER A 391 3.43 28.43 -12.78
CA SER A 391 2.39 29.29 -12.20
C SER A 391 2.54 29.54 -10.70
N GLY A 392 3.53 28.89 -10.05
CA GLY A 392 3.83 29.04 -8.63
C GLY A 392 3.68 27.73 -7.87
N PRO A 393 4.64 27.36 -7.00
CA PRO A 393 4.57 26.12 -6.23
C PRO A 393 3.42 26.10 -5.22
N ASP A 394 2.98 27.28 -4.76
CA ASP A 394 1.92 27.41 -3.77
C ASP A 394 0.57 26.95 -4.31
N ILE A 395 0.22 27.31 -5.55
CA ILE A 395 -1.03 26.91 -6.19
C ILE A 395 -1.07 25.38 -6.34
N ALA A 396 0.02 24.77 -6.83
CA ALA A 396 0.09 23.33 -7.02
C ALA A 396 -0.06 22.57 -5.69
N VAL A 397 0.66 22.97 -4.62
CA VAL A 397 0.56 22.32 -3.31
C VAL A 397 -0.83 22.52 -2.68
N LYS A 398 -1.44 23.70 -2.80
CA LYS A 398 -2.82 23.96 -2.32
C LYS A 398 -3.84 23.11 -3.07
N LEU A 399 -3.70 22.95 -4.39
CA LEU A 399 -4.57 22.07 -5.19
C LEU A 399 -4.34 20.59 -4.86
N ALA A 400 -3.10 20.16 -4.65
CA ALA A 400 -2.76 18.80 -4.23
C ALA A 400 -3.44 18.43 -2.89
N LEU A 401 -3.35 19.31 -1.88
CA LEU A 401 -4.11 19.16 -0.63
C LEU A 401 -5.62 19.07 -0.86
N LYS A 402 -6.16 20.01 -1.65
CA LYS A 402 -7.59 20.14 -1.92
C LYS A 402 -8.15 18.95 -2.71
N GLN A 403 -7.32 18.28 -3.52
CA GLN A 403 -7.68 17.09 -4.27
C GLN A 403 -7.56 15.82 -3.42
N MET A 404 -6.48 15.66 -2.66
CA MET A 404 -6.22 14.41 -1.92
C MET A 404 -7.02 14.26 -0.64
N TYR A 405 -7.29 15.35 0.07
CA TYR A 405 -8.02 15.33 1.34
C TYR A 405 -9.44 15.90 1.23
N GLU A 406 -9.84 16.29 0.02
CA GLU A 406 -11.15 16.88 -0.32
C GLU A 406 -11.58 18.06 0.57
N ILE A 407 -10.61 18.83 1.05
CA ILE A 407 -10.84 20.03 1.85
C ILE A 407 -11.28 21.22 0.97
N SER A 408 -11.75 22.30 1.60
CA SER A 408 -12.05 23.54 0.86
C SER A 408 -10.76 24.23 0.38
N THR A 409 -10.83 25.02 -0.70
CA THR A 409 -9.67 25.80 -1.17
C THR A 409 -9.19 26.82 -0.13
N ILE A 410 -10.11 27.38 0.65
CA ILE A 410 -9.78 28.30 1.77
C ILE A 410 -8.95 27.54 2.80
N SER A 411 -9.41 26.36 3.21
CA SER A 411 -8.71 25.53 4.19
C SER A 411 -7.40 25.00 3.66
N ALA A 412 -7.28 24.67 2.37
CA ALA A 412 -5.99 24.32 1.77
C ALA A 412 -4.99 25.49 1.83
N ALA A 413 -5.44 26.74 1.67
CA ALA A 413 -4.60 27.92 1.86
C ALA A 413 -4.24 28.16 3.34
N GLU A 414 -5.20 28.02 4.27
CA GLU A 414 -4.95 28.10 5.72
C GLU A 414 -3.91 27.07 6.18
N MET A 415 -4.01 25.82 5.70
CA MET A 415 -3.01 24.79 5.96
C MET A 415 -1.67 25.17 5.36
N TYR A 416 -1.61 25.54 4.06
CA TYR A 416 -0.36 25.92 3.41
C TYR A 416 0.42 26.98 4.20
N SER A 417 -0.24 28.09 4.57
CA SER A 417 0.37 29.20 5.31
C SER A 417 0.77 28.85 6.76
N ALA A 418 0.34 27.71 7.30
CA ALA A 418 0.77 27.23 8.61
C ALA A 418 2.12 26.47 8.59
N TYR A 419 2.58 26.01 7.42
CA TYR A 419 3.86 25.27 7.26
C TYR A 419 4.87 25.99 6.37
N ILE A 420 4.40 26.81 5.43
CA ILE A 420 5.19 27.42 4.36
C ILE A 420 4.99 28.93 4.42
N THR A 421 6.09 29.68 4.54
CA THR A 421 6.05 31.15 4.64
C THR A 421 6.00 31.80 3.26
N ASP A 422 5.71 33.11 3.23
CA ASP A 422 5.78 33.89 1.99
C ASP A 422 7.20 33.87 1.41
N GLN A 423 8.24 34.01 2.25
CA GLN A 423 9.64 33.88 1.84
C GLN A 423 9.95 32.51 1.22
N ASP A 424 9.43 31.41 1.77
CA ASP A 424 9.63 30.08 1.17
C ASP A 424 8.97 29.95 -0.20
N THR A 425 7.90 30.72 -0.44
CA THR A 425 7.20 30.77 -1.72
C THR A 425 7.95 31.63 -2.73
N ASP A 426 8.50 32.76 -2.29
CA ASP A 426 9.35 33.67 -3.08
C ASP A 426 10.71 33.00 -3.45
N ASP A 427 11.27 32.18 -2.55
CA ASP A 427 12.47 31.35 -2.80
C ASP A 427 12.20 30.21 -3.81
N GLY A 428 10.93 29.97 -4.16
CA GLY A 428 10.51 29.13 -5.28
C GLY A 428 10.30 27.64 -4.97
N PHE A 429 10.17 26.85 -6.04
CA PHE A 429 9.67 25.47 -6.00
C PHE A 429 10.45 24.54 -5.05
N ASP A 430 11.79 24.61 -5.06
CA ASP A 430 12.62 23.73 -4.24
C ASP A 430 12.53 24.07 -2.74
N ALA A 431 12.36 25.35 -2.38
CA ALA A 431 12.17 25.79 -1.00
C ALA A 431 10.81 25.31 -0.46
N VAL A 432 9.75 25.44 -1.25
CA VAL A 432 8.42 24.90 -0.93
C VAL A 432 8.45 23.38 -0.80
N LEU A 433 9.01 22.65 -1.77
CA LEU A 433 9.07 21.18 -1.72
C LEU A 433 9.93 20.63 -0.56
N LYS A 434 10.88 21.42 -0.04
CA LYS A 434 11.64 21.04 1.16
C LYS A 434 10.80 21.08 2.44
N LYS A 435 9.74 21.90 2.50
CA LYS A 435 8.87 22.05 3.68
C LYS A 435 7.52 21.34 3.56
N ALA A 436 6.95 21.28 2.35
CA ALA A 436 5.65 20.68 2.08
C ALA A 436 5.48 19.23 2.61
N PRO A 437 6.48 18.31 2.58
CA PRO A 437 6.36 16.97 3.14
C PRO A 437 5.90 16.94 4.60
N ARG A 438 6.28 17.92 5.43
CA ARG A 438 5.88 18.01 6.84
C ARG A 438 4.36 18.15 6.99
N MET A 439 3.74 18.95 6.12
CA MET A 439 2.29 19.17 6.07
C MET A 439 1.53 17.90 5.72
N PHE A 440 2.00 17.15 4.71
CA PHE A 440 1.44 15.85 4.33
C PHE A 440 1.70 14.77 5.41
N THR A 441 2.82 14.87 6.14
CA THR A 441 3.15 13.95 7.25
C THR A 441 2.18 14.14 8.41
N ASP A 442 1.87 15.39 8.77
CA ASP A 442 0.89 15.73 9.80
C ASP A 442 -0.49 15.14 9.49
N VAL A 443 -1.05 15.44 8.32
CA VAL A 443 -2.44 15.06 7.99
C VAL A 443 -2.61 13.55 7.73
N SER A 444 -1.64 12.88 7.09
CA SER A 444 -1.78 11.44 6.76
C SER A 444 -1.33 10.50 7.87
N PHE A 445 -0.40 10.91 8.75
CA PHE A 445 0.29 9.99 9.66
C PHE A 445 0.36 10.50 11.10
N ASP A 446 0.98 11.65 11.35
CA ASP A 446 1.31 12.10 12.71
C ASP A 446 0.08 12.52 13.54
N CYS A 447 -0.83 13.27 12.94
CA CYS A 447 -2.06 13.69 13.61
C CYS A 447 -3.09 12.56 13.72
N PRO A 448 -3.29 11.68 12.71
CA PRO A 448 -4.02 10.44 12.88
C PRO A 448 -3.47 9.57 14.02
N ALA A 449 -2.14 9.40 14.10
CA ALA A 449 -1.49 8.68 15.19
C ALA A 449 -1.76 9.33 16.55
N LYS A 450 -1.66 10.66 16.66
CA LYS A 450 -1.98 11.40 17.89
C LYS A 450 -3.43 11.18 18.33
N PHE A 451 -4.40 11.34 17.42
CA PHE A 451 -5.81 11.17 17.75
C PHE A 451 -6.14 9.73 18.15
N TYR A 452 -5.54 8.75 17.48
CA TYR A 452 -5.63 7.35 17.85
C TYR A 452 -5.08 7.12 19.27
N MET A 453 -3.83 7.52 19.57
CA MET A 453 -3.24 7.35 20.90
C MET A 453 -4.07 7.99 22.01
N ASN A 454 -4.48 9.24 21.84
CA ASN A 454 -5.28 9.96 22.84
C ASN A 454 -6.66 9.32 23.05
N SER A 455 -7.25 8.75 21.99
CA SER A 455 -8.52 8.01 22.11
C SER A 455 -8.38 6.67 22.84
N VAL A 456 -7.30 5.92 22.60
CA VAL A 456 -6.97 4.69 23.33
C VAL A 456 -6.73 5.02 24.81
N GLU A 457 -5.98 6.08 25.11
CA GLU A 457 -5.77 6.54 26.49
C GLU A 457 -7.08 6.98 27.16
N LYS A 458 -7.94 7.76 26.49
CA LYS A 458 -9.23 8.20 27.05
C LYS A 458 -10.20 7.03 27.32
N VAL A 459 -10.17 5.97 26.51
CA VAL A 459 -11.07 4.81 26.65
C VAL A 459 -10.52 3.75 27.61
N ASN A 460 -9.26 3.34 27.44
CA ASN A 460 -8.66 2.25 28.21
C ASN A 460 -7.92 2.74 29.46
N GLY A 461 -7.54 4.02 29.52
CA GLY A 461 -6.72 4.58 30.60
C GLY A 461 -5.43 3.78 30.78
N LYS A 462 -5.07 3.51 32.04
CA LYS A 462 -3.87 2.73 32.40
C LYS A 462 -3.92 1.24 32.03
N LYS A 463 -4.98 0.75 31.38
CA LYS A 463 -5.06 -0.65 30.90
C LYS A 463 -4.23 -0.90 29.64
N THR A 464 -3.96 0.14 28.84
CA THR A 464 -3.14 0.02 27.63
C THR A 464 -1.88 0.85 27.77
N ASN A 465 -0.71 0.25 27.55
CA ASN A 465 0.55 0.99 27.48
C ASN A 465 0.80 1.46 26.05
N ILE A 466 1.23 2.71 25.88
CA ILE A 466 1.51 3.31 24.56
C ILE A 466 2.97 3.75 24.52
N TYR A 467 3.69 3.41 23.45
CA TYR A 467 5.09 3.75 23.24
C TYR A 467 5.25 4.41 21.86
N ARG A 468 5.81 5.62 21.81
CA ARG A 468 5.95 6.41 20.58
C ARG A 468 7.41 6.53 20.13
N TYR A 469 7.71 6.19 18.87
CA TYR A 469 8.96 6.55 18.18
C TYR A 469 8.75 7.60 17.07
N VAL A 470 9.81 8.28 16.68
CA VAL A 470 9.97 8.90 15.35
C VAL A 470 11.33 8.48 14.78
N LEU A 471 11.36 7.88 13.59
CA LEU A 471 12.60 7.63 12.86
C LEU A 471 13.00 8.91 12.12
N LYS A 472 14.23 9.39 12.32
CA LYS A 472 14.63 10.71 11.80
C LYS A 472 15.56 10.70 10.59
N GLU A 473 16.69 10.01 10.69
CA GLU A 473 17.76 10.10 9.69
C GLU A 473 18.44 8.74 9.50
N PRO A 474 17.83 7.78 8.78
CA PRO A 474 18.55 6.63 8.23
C PRO A 474 19.58 7.13 7.21
N ARG A 475 20.75 6.49 7.11
CA ARG A 475 21.77 6.93 6.14
C ARG A 475 21.40 6.62 4.69
N ALA A 476 20.60 5.59 4.48
CA ALA A 476 20.03 5.19 3.19
C ALA A 476 18.51 5.04 3.31
N LYS A 477 17.78 5.58 2.33
CA LYS A 477 16.33 5.41 2.19
C LYS A 477 16.02 4.20 1.31
N VAL A 478 14.94 3.47 1.62
CA VAL A 478 14.40 2.34 0.83
C VAL A 478 14.13 2.73 -0.62
N PHE A 479 13.70 3.97 -0.81
CA PHE A 479 13.34 4.53 -2.10
C PHE A 479 14.24 5.71 -2.47
N VAL A 480 15.55 5.64 -2.19
CA VAL A 480 16.48 6.76 -2.40
C VAL A 480 16.48 7.30 -3.84
N ASP A 481 16.35 6.44 -4.85
CA ASP A 481 16.25 6.86 -6.27
C ASP A 481 14.94 7.61 -6.57
N ALA A 482 13.89 7.42 -5.76
CA ALA A 482 12.58 8.06 -5.89
C ALA A 482 12.42 9.31 -5.00
N MET A 483 13.09 9.32 -3.84
CA MET A 483 12.89 10.26 -2.74
C MET A 483 14.12 11.13 -2.44
N GLY A 484 15.25 10.89 -3.12
CA GLY A 484 16.51 11.59 -2.90
C GLY A 484 17.10 11.41 -1.50
N ALA A 485 18.20 12.11 -1.22
CA ALA A 485 18.76 12.21 0.13
C ALA A 485 17.89 13.09 1.04
N GLY A 486 17.96 12.90 2.36
CA GLY A 486 17.23 13.71 3.34
C GLY A 486 16.73 12.91 4.54
N PRO A 487 15.77 13.46 5.32
CA PRO A 487 15.16 12.78 6.46
C PRO A 487 14.43 11.48 6.09
N ALA A 488 14.09 10.70 7.11
CA ALA A 488 13.41 9.42 6.99
C ALA A 488 12.04 9.57 6.30
N THR A 489 11.86 8.82 5.22
CA THR A 489 10.65 8.76 4.40
C THR A 489 9.83 7.52 4.70
N HIS A 490 8.60 7.52 4.18
CA HIS A 490 7.65 6.44 4.38
C HIS A 490 8.26 5.08 4.00
N THR A 491 8.17 4.11 4.92
CA THR A 491 8.71 2.73 4.80
C THR A 491 10.18 2.58 5.23
N ASP A 492 10.93 3.66 5.48
CA ASP A 492 12.33 3.54 5.95
C ASP A 492 12.44 2.85 7.32
N ASP A 493 11.39 2.90 8.14
CA ASP A 493 11.32 2.21 9.43
C ASP A 493 11.15 0.68 9.31
N VAL A 494 10.52 0.18 8.24
CA VAL A 494 10.41 -1.26 7.95
C VAL A 494 11.79 -1.91 7.92
N MET A 495 12.81 -1.22 7.39
CA MET A 495 14.17 -1.75 7.30
C MET A 495 14.77 -2.10 8.66
N PHE A 496 14.46 -1.32 9.68
CA PHE A 496 14.97 -1.53 11.04
C PHE A 496 14.05 -2.42 11.86
N PHE A 497 12.73 -2.20 11.80
CA PHE A 497 11.75 -2.94 12.60
C PHE A 497 11.51 -4.38 12.11
N LEU A 498 11.77 -4.70 10.83
CA LEU A 498 11.77 -6.08 10.30
C LEU A 498 13.18 -6.66 10.10
N GLY A 499 14.24 -5.95 10.51
CA GLY A 499 15.61 -6.45 10.40
C GLY A 499 16.16 -6.57 8.96
N ILE A 500 15.46 -6.07 7.94
CA ILE A 500 15.94 -6.11 6.55
C ILE A 500 17.28 -5.38 6.41
N ALA A 501 17.52 -4.30 7.17
CA ALA A 501 18.80 -3.60 7.23
C ALA A 501 19.98 -4.51 7.64
N LEU A 502 19.74 -5.66 8.28
CA LEU A 502 20.78 -6.62 8.65
C LEU A 502 21.28 -7.43 7.44
N ASN A 503 20.45 -7.60 6.40
CA ASN A 503 20.79 -8.39 5.21
C ASN A 503 22.08 -7.87 4.53
N LYS A 504 22.98 -8.81 4.19
CA LYS A 504 24.19 -8.60 3.39
C LYS A 504 24.26 -9.74 2.34
N ASP A 505 24.11 -9.40 1.07
CA ASP A 505 24.24 -10.30 -0.11
C ASP A 505 23.44 -11.62 -0.05
N VAL A 506 22.28 -11.58 0.62
CA VAL A 506 21.56 -12.80 1.00
C VAL A 506 20.73 -13.34 -0.16
N LYS A 507 21.09 -14.52 -0.66
CA LYS A 507 20.29 -15.27 -1.64
C LYS A 507 19.31 -16.20 -0.91
N ARG A 508 18.06 -16.26 -1.36
CA ARG A 508 17.05 -17.18 -0.81
C ARG A 508 16.62 -18.20 -1.88
N PRO A 509 16.35 -19.47 -1.54
CA PRO A 509 15.84 -20.46 -2.50
C PRO A 509 14.54 -20.05 -3.21
N TRP A 510 13.67 -19.31 -2.52
CA TRP A 510 12.42 -18.77 -3.06
C TRP A 510 12.56 -17.36 -3.68
N ASP A 511 13.73 -16.75 -3.56
CA ASP A 511 14.05 -15.43 -4.12
C ASP A 511 15.55 -15.31 -4.43
N PRO A 512 16.00 -15.75 -5.62
CA PRO A 512 17.42 -15.88 -5.92
C PRO A 512 18.13 -14.55 -6.19
N ARG A 513 17.40 -13.42 -6.25
CA ARG A 513 17.96 -12.09 -6.55
C ARG A 513 17.26 -10.99 -5.78
N THR A 514 17.96 -10.36 -4.85
CA THR A 514 17.57 -9.07 -4.26
C THR A 514 17.30 -8.04 -5.37
N PRO A 515 16.19 -7.28 -5.34
CA PRO A 515 15.97 -6.16 -6.25
C PRO A 515 17.11 -5.13 -6.16
N ALA A 516 17.59 -4.63 -7.30
CA ALA A 516 18.79 -3.79 -7.36
C ALA A 516 18.70 -2.54 -6.46
N ALA A 517 17.56 -1.84 -6.45
CA ALA A 517 17.33 -0.68 -5.58
C ALA A 517 17.39 -1.02 -4.07
N LEU A 518 16.89 -2.21 -3.69
CA LEU A 518 16.97 -2.68 -2.31
C LEU A 518 18.43 -3.04 -1.96
N GLN A 519 19.17 -3.70 -2.85
CA GLN A 519 20.59 -3.97 -2.64
C GLN A 519 21.38 -2.66 -2.50
N MET A 520 21.15 -1.65 -3.34
CA MET A 520 21.77 -0.33 -3.22
C MET A 520 21.46 0.35 -1.87
N THR A 521 20.26 0.16 -1.32
CA THR A 521 19.92 0.65 0.04
C THR A 521 20.74 -0.11 1.10
N LEU A 522 20.82 -1.43 0.99
CA LEU A 522 21.56 -2.29 1.92
C LEU A 522 23.07 -2.03 1.88
N ASP A 523 23.66 -1.85 0.71
CA ASP A 523 25.10 -1.56 0.53
C ASP A 523 25.50 -0.24 1.18
N ASN A 524 24.57 0.73 1.22
CA ASN A 524 24.78 2.03 1.86
C ASN A 524 24.52 2.02 3.39
N TYR A 525 24.03 0.92 3.98
CA TYR A 525 23.90 0.79 5.44
C TYR A 525 25.22 0.37 6.11
N THR A 526 25.67 1.23 7.01
CA THR A 526 26.87 1.04 7.83
C THR A 526 26.62 0.13 9.02
N ASP A 527 27.68 -0.25 9.72
CA ASP A 527 27.54 -1.08 10.92
C ASP A 527 26.80 -0.36 12.07
N GLU A 528 26.73 0.98 12.08
CA GLU A 528 25.85 1.71 13.02
C GLU A 528 24.37 1.61 12.66
N ASP A 529 24.00 1.66 11.37
CA ASP A 529 22.61 1.45 10.93
C ASP A 529 22.16 0.01 11.29
N ARG A 530 23.06 -0.95 11.11
CA ARG A 530 22.84 -2.37 11.42
C ARG A 530 22.78 -2.61 12.93
N LYS A 531 23.62 -1.92 13.71
CA LYS A 531 23.53 -1.91 15.17
C LYS A 531 22.18 -1.34 15.63
N LEU A 532 21.73 -0.22 15.06
CA LEU A 532 20.41 0.36 15.36
C LEU A 532 19.29 -0.65 15.08
N ALA A 533 19.34 -1.36 13.95
CA ALA A 533 18.34 -2.39 13.63
C ALA A 533 18.32 -3.51 14.69
N LYS A 534 19.47 -4.05 15.11
CA LYS A 534 19.53 -5.05 16.20
C LYS A 534 19.01 -4.53 17.53
N ASP A 535 19.36 -3.30 17.88
CA ASP A 535 18.92 -2.64 19.11
C ASP A 535 17.39 -2.37 19.11
N ILE A 536 16.81 -2.04 17.95
CA ILE A 536 15.35 -1.94 17.76
C ILE A 536 14.71 -3.33 17.87
N LEU A 537 15.25 -4.36 17.22
CA LEU A 537 14.70 -5.72 17.29
C LEU A 537 14.71 -6.29 18.72
N ARG A 538 15.74 -5.98 19.54
CA ARG A 538 15.72 -6.29 20.98
C ARG A 538 14.56 -5.61 21.70
N SER A 539 14.35 -4.32 21.43
CA SER A 539 13.23 -3.55 22.00
C SER A 539 11.87 -4.15 21.57
N VAL A 540 11.74 -4.55 20.31
CA VAL A 540 10.55 -5.22 19.77
C VAL A 540 10.33 -6.60 20.41
N LYS A 541 11.40 -7.40 20.61
CA LYS A 541 11.33 -8.68 21.33
C LYS A 541 10.75 -8.51 22.74
N GLU A 542 11.27 -7.57 23.51
CA GLU A 542 10.82 -7.29 24.88
C GLU A 542 9.35 -6.84 24.89
N PHE A 543 8.96 -5.95 23.97
CA PHE A 543 7.57 -5.56 23.76
C PHE A 543 6.68 -6.76 23.43
N MET A 544 7.07 -7.61 22.48
CA MET A 544 6.30 -8.80 22.08
C MET A 544 6.14 -9.84 23.21
N ILE A 545 7.07 -9.92 24.16
CA ILE A 545 7.00 -10.83 25.32
C ILE A 545 6.17 -10.19 26.45
N ASN A 546 6.61 -9.03 26.96
CA ASN A 546 6.15 -8.49 28.25
C ASN A 546 5.52 -7.09 28.18
N GLY A 547 5.46 -6.47 26.99
CA GLY A 547 4.87 -5.14 26.78
C GLY A 547 5.74 -3.97 27.23
N LYS A 548 6.97 -4.22 27.68
CA LYS A 548 7.87 -3.21 28.29
C LYS A 548 9.21 -3.17 27.54
N PRO A 549 9.27 -2.54 26.35
CA PRO A 549 10.51 -2.36 25.60
C PRO A 549 11.52 -1.51 26.40
N THR A 550 12.81 -1.83 26.28
CA THR A 550 13.90 -0.89 26.58
C THR A 550 14.10 0.12 25.46
N LEU A 551 14.83 1.20 25.73
CA LEU A 551 15.35 2.09 24.69
C LEU A 551 16.43 1.37 23.87
N PRO A 552 16.41 1.44 22.52
CA PRO A 552 17.40 0.77 21.68
C PRO A 552 18.84 1.01 22.14
N GLY A 553 19.57 -0.07 22.41
CA GLY A 553 20.98 -0.05 22.82
C GLY A 553 21.24 0.39 24.26
N LYS A 554 20.19 0.50 25.10
CA LYS A 554 20.27 0.89 26.52
C LYS A 554 19.54 -0.11 27.42
N THR A 555 19.69 0.04 28.73
CA THR A 555 18.94 -0.72 29.74
C THR A 555 17.71 0.01 30.26
N ASP A 556 17.59 1.32 29.98
CA ASP A 556 16.47 2.14 30.41
C ASP A 556 15.18 1.71 29.69
N LEU A 557 14.06 1.70 30.40
CA LEU A 557 12.75 1.44 29.80
C LEU A 557 12.36 2.55 28.81
N TRP A 558 11.70 2.16 27.73
CA TRP A 558 11.04 3.10 26.84
C TRP A 558 9.97 3.90 27.62
N PRO A 559 9.99 5.24 27.56
CA PRO A 559 9.01 6.06 28.28
C PRO A 559 7.61 5.91 27.68
N LYS A 560 6.60 5.74 28.53
CA LYS A 560 5.20 5.64 28.09
C LYS A 560 4.71 7.00 27.58
N TYR A 561 4.01 6.98 26.46
CA TYR A 561 3.25 8.12 25.97
C TYR A 561 1.99 8.34 26.83
N SER A 562 1.64 9.61 27.03
CA SER A 562 0.34 10.07 27.53
C SER A 562 0.04 11.44 26.92
N GLU A 563 -1.22 11.88 26.89
CA GLU A 563 -1.59 13.21 26.41
C GLU A 563 -0.98 14.34 27.28
N THR A 564 -0.78 14.08 28.57
CA THR A 564 -0.18 15.05 29.53
C THR A 564 1.34 15.01 29.58
N SER A 565 1.96 13.85 29.29
CA SER A 565 3.41 13.71 29.04
C SER A 565 3.61 12.95 27.72
N PRO A 566 3.55 13.65 26.57
CA PRO A 566 3.71 13.04 25.25
C PRO A 566 5.19 12.77 24.99
N SER A 567 5.70 11.71 25.62
CA SER A 567 7.07 11.22 25.43
C SER A 567 7.25 10.59 24.06
N VAL A 568 8.30 10.99 23.34
CA VAL A 568 8.67 10.48 22.01
C VAL A 568 10.14 10.07 21.99
N VAL A 569 10.43 8.87 21.52
CA VAL A 569 11.80 8.39 21.29
C VAL A 569 12.22 8.68 19.86
N ASN A 570 13.28 9.46 19.69
CA ASN A 570 13.86 9.78 18.40
C ASN A 570 14.89 8.70 18.06
N LEU A 571 14.68 8.02 16.95
CA LEU A 571 15.57 6.97 16.44
C LEU A 571 16.47 7.56 15.36
N THR A 572 17.78 7.52 15.60
CA THR A 572 18.81 7.76 14.58
C THR A 572 19.95 6.74 14.75
N PRO A 573 20.71 6.43 13.68
CA PRO A 573 21.84 5.50 13.76
C PRO A 573 22.96 5.93 14.71
N LYS A 574 23.04 7.24 15.03
CA LYS A 574 24.07 7.80 15.91
C LYS A 574 23.61 7.93 17.37
N THR A 575 22.35 8.33 17.59
CA THR A 575 21.86 8.77 18.89
C THR A 575 20.39 8.37 19.11
N ILE A 576 20.12 7.76 20.27
CA ILE A 576 18.76 7.55 20.78
C ILE A 576 18.48 8.60 21.86
N SER A 577 17.51 9.49 21.61
CA SER A 577 17.10 10.55 22.53
C SER A 577 15.59 10.54 22.80
N VAL A 578 15.20 10.96 24.00
CA VAL A 578 13.80 11.16 24.39
C VAL A 578 13.51 12.65 24.32
N THR A 579 12.37 13.02 23.74
CA THR A 579 11.82 14.38 23.76
C THR A 579 10.41 14.37 24.31
N GLU A 580 10.09 15.32 25.18
CA GLU A 580 8.72 15.59 25.60
C GLU A 580 8.05 16.60 24.65
N GLY A 581 6.87 16.26 24.16
CA GLY A 581 6.09 17.11 23.27
C GLY A 581 5.45 16.32 22.13
N PRO A 582 4.30 16.76 21.60
CA PRO A 582 3.73 16.13 20.42
C PRO A 582 4.66 16.37 19.21
N VAL A 583 4.81 15.36 18.35
CA VAL A 583 5.66 15.45 17.14
C VAL A 583 5.26 16.65 16.27
N SER A 584 3.95 16.92 16.17
CA SER A 584 3.42 18.17 15.64
C SER A 584 2.50 18.89 16.64
N LYS A 585 2.67 20.22 16.71
CA LYS A 585 1.80 21.16 17.41
C LYS A 585 0.60 21.59 16.56
N LEU A 586 0.63 21.37 15.24
CA LEU A 586 -0.34 21.84 14.26
C LEU A 586 -1.55 20.90 14.05
N CYS A 587 -1.58 19.74 14.70
CA CYS A 587 -2.70 18.81 14.60
C CYS A 587 -4.08 19.37 14.97
N HIS A 588 -4.15 20.48 15.70
CA HIS A 588 -5.42 21.18 15.97
C HIS A 588 -6.07 21.71 14.69
N LEU A 589 -5.29 22.07 13.67
CA LEU A 589 -5.77 22.50 12.35
C LEU A 589 -6.42 21.32 11.59
N TRP A 590 -5.83 20.12 11.69
CA TRP A 590 -6.31 18.91 11.01
C TRP A 590 -7.49 18.22 11.72
N ALA A 591 -7.75 18.55 12.99
CA ALA A 591 -8.77 17.91 13.80
C ALA A 591 -10.16 17.85 13.12
N PRO A 592 -10.72 18.91 12.50
CA PRO A 592 -12.05 18.86 11.87
C PRO A 592 -12.17 17.85 10.72
N TYR A 593 -11.04 17.50 10.09
CA TYR A 593 -10.99 16.59 8.95
C TYR A 593 -10.77 15.14 9.37
N LEU A 594 -10.01 14.91 10.44
CA LEU A 594 -9.61 13.59 10.93
C LEU A 594 -10.55 13.00 12.00
N ILE A 595 -11.20 13.86 12.78
CA ILE A 595 -12.16 13.47 13.82
C ILE A 595 -13.42 14.33 13.71
N SER A 596 -14.58 13.71 13.86
CA SER A 596 -15.82 14.45 14.12
C SER A 596 -15.97 14.60 15.62
N SER A 597 -15.78 15.82 16.10
CA SER A 597 -15.98 16.17 17.50
C SER A 597 -17.27 16.95 17.67
N ASP A 598 -17.93 16.78 18.81
CA ASP A 598 -18.50 17.95 19.48
C ASP A 598 -17.29 18.72 20.04
N ILE A 599 -16.83 19.73 19.27
CA ILE A 599 -15.50 20.37 19.36
C ILE A 599 -15.11 20.82 20.79
N ALA A 600 -16.09 21.11 21.63
CA ALA A 600 -15.90 21.52 23.02
C ALA A 600 -15.23 20.45 23.91
N GLU A 601 -15.53 19.15 23.72
CA GLU A 601 -15.17 18.11 24.70
C GLU A 601 -13.73 17.59 24.59
N LEU A 602 -13.07 17.79 23.44
CA LEU A 602 -11.69 17.34 23.18
C LEU A 602 -10.64 18.44 23.42
N TYR A 603 -11.06 19.69 23.51
CA TYR A 603 -10.14 20.84 23.63
C TYR A 603 -10.50 21.79 24.79
N GLY A 604 -11.50 21.46 25.61
CA GLY A 604 -11.86 22.25 26.80
C GLY A 604 -12.39 23.66 26.51
N PHE A 605 -12.78 23.95 25.26
CA PHE A 605 -13.38 25.23 24.91
C PHE A 605 -14.79 25.33 25.52
N SER A 606 -14.91 26.15 26.57
CA SER A 606 -16.19 26.59 27.12
C SER A 606 -16.92 27.48 26.10
N THR A 607 -17.60 26.87 25.14
CA THR A 607 -18.50 27.57 24.21
C THR A 607 -19.82 27.92 24.92
N THR A 608 -19.79 28.97 25.73
CA THR A 608 -21.00 29.76 26.04
C THR A 608 -21.44 30.49 24.78
N THR A 609 -22.05 29.75 23.86
CA THR A 609 -22.70 30.29 22.67
C THR A 609 -24.20 30.07 22.82
N THR A 610 -24.91 31.12 23.19
CA THR A 610 -26.33 31.11 23.47
C THR A 610 -27.12 30.60 22.26
N THR A 611 -27.86 29.50 22.41
CA THR A 611 -28.72 28.95 21.35
C THR A 611 -29.89 29.88 21.07
N THR A 612 -29.76 30.74 20.06
CA THR A 612 -30.91 31.37 19.40
C THR A 612 -31.53 30.35 18.44
N THR A 613 -32.66 29.78 18.84
CA THR A 613 -33.44 28.86 18.01
C THR A 613 -33.96 29.53 16.75
N THR A 614 -33.51 29.11 15.56
CA THR A 614 -34.08 29.51 14.27
C THR A 614 -34.45 28.31 13.40
N THR A 615 -35.75 28.02 13.39
CA THR A 615 -36.54 27.50 12.26
C THR A 615 -36.14 26.18 11.57
N LYS A 616 -37.05 25.19 11.68
CA LYS A 616 -37.10 23.96 10.87
C LYS A 616 -36.95 24.23 9.36
N PRO A 617 -36.33 23.31 8.58
CA PRO A 617 -36.28 23.43 7.13
C PRO A 617 -37.68 23.37 6.51
N ILE A 618 -38.09 24.44 5.83
CA ILE A 618 -39.35 24.50 5.10
C ILE A 618 -39.17 23.81 3.74
N TYR A 619 -39.59 22.54 3.65
CA TYR A 619 -39.80 21.88 2.36
C TYR A 619 -40.91 22.61 1.58
N ARG A 620 -40.53 23.50 0.65
CA ARG A 620 -41.47 24.05 -0.34
C ARG A 620 -41.87 22.95 -1.31
N LYS A 621 -43.09 22.40 -1.14
CA LYS A 621 -43.75 21.55 -2.14
C LYS A 621 -43.72 22.24 -3.51
N ALA A 622 -43.15 21.57 -4.52
CA ALA A 622 -43.24 22.03 -5.90
C ALA A 622 -44.71 22.03 -6.36
N LYS A 623 -45.23 23.20 -6.74
CA LYS A 623 -46.56 23.30 -7.38
C LYS A 623 -46.45 22.75 -8.80
N THR A 624 -47.09 21.60 -9.04
CA THR A 624 -47.36 21.14 -10.40
C THR A 624 -48.50 21.98 -10.98
N ILE A 625 -48.22 22.79 -12.00
CA ILE A 625 -49.27 23.47 -12.78
C ILE A 625 -49.43 22.72 -14.09
N ILE A 626 -50.57 22.05 -14.26
CA ILE A 626 -50.97 21.46 -15.53
C ILE A 626 -51.79 22.51 -16.29
N LYS A 627 -51.37 22.85 -17.51
CA LYS A 627 -52.23 23.53 -18.49
C LYS A 627 -51.93 22.96 -19.88
N ASN A 628 -52.96 22.37 -20.50
CA ASN A 628 -52.98 21.89 -21.88
C ASN A 628 -51.85 20.91 -22.29
N GLY A 629 -51.60 19.87 -21.49
CA GLY A 629 -51.21 18.55 -21.99
C GLY A 629 -49.77 18.32 -22.52
N ARG A 630 -48.84 19.28 -22.46
CA ARG A 630 -47.42 19.04 -22.84
C ARG A 630 -46.43 19.66 -21.85
N ARG A 631 -45.39 18.89 -21.47
CA ARG A 631 -44.22 19.38 -20.72
C ARG A 631 -43.19 19.98 -21.69
N LEU A 632 -42.66 21.16 -21.37
CA LEU A 632 -41.49 21.75 -22.02
C LEU A 632 -40.57 22.33 -20.93
N SER A 633 -39.31 21.91 -20.91
CA SER A 633 -38.25 22.54 -20.12
C SER A 633 -37.58 23.64 -20.94
N LYS A 634 -37.52 24.86 -20.39
CA LYS A 634 -36.62 25.92 -20.87
C LYS A 634 -35.66 26.28 -19.75
N SER A 635 -34.36 26.17 -19.99
CA SER A 635 -33.35 26.87 -19.21
C SER A 635 -33.40 28.36 -19.52
N ARG A 636 -33.06 29.21 -18.55
CA ARG A 636 -32.78 30.64 -18.75
C ARG A 636 -31.29 30.87 -18.52
N HIS A 637 -30.61 31.44 -19.52
CA HIS A 637 -29.36 32.16 -19.27
C HIS A 637 -29.66 33.54 -18.64
N PRO A 638 -28.72 34.12 -17.87
CA PRO A 638 -28.72 35.54 -17.53
C PRO A 638 -28.06 36.39 -18.64
N ASP A 639 -28.43 37.66 -18.71
CA ASP A 639 -27.99 38.62 -19.73
C ASP A 639 -26.62 39.28 -19.49
N ARG A 640 -26.11 39.93 -20.55
CA ARG A 640 -24.77 40.53 -20.70
C ARG A 640 -24.55 41.86 -19.95
N TYR A 641 -23.28 42.22 -19.78
CA TYR A 641 -22.78 43.60 -19.91
C TYR A 641 -21.57 43.65 -20.88
N GLN A 642 -21.30 44.81 -21.50
CA GLN A 642 -20.26 45.07 -22.52
C GLN A 642 -19.06 45.87 -21.93
N ASN A 643 -17.90 46.12 -22.56
CA ASN A 643 -17.35 45.97 -23.93
C ASN A 643 -15.91 45.34 -23.83
N SER A 644 -14.96 45.31 -24.79
CA SER A 644 -14.70 45.93 -26.12
C SER A 644 -13.87 44.98 -27.03
N ALA A 645 -13.82 45.25 -28.35
CA ALA A 645 -13.07 44.47 -29.37
C ALA A 645 -11.67 45.09 -29.70
N PRO A 646 -10.79 44.55 -30.60
CA PRO A 646 -11.04 44.04 -31.97
C PRO A 646 -10.58 42.57 -32.20
N THR A 647 -11.40 41.67 -32.76
CA THR A 647 -11.63 41.38 -34.20
C THR A 647 -10.39 41.07 -35.06
N GLY A 648 -10.24 39.79 -35.43
CA GLY A 648 -9.52 39.33 -36.62
C GLY A 648 -10.34 38.22 -37.31
N ASN A 649 -10.85 38.47 -38.52
CA ASN A 649 -11.59 37.50 -39.33
C ASN A 649 -10.62 36.64 -40.17
N PHE A 650 -11.00 35.40 -40.50
CA PHE A 650 -11.22 34.99 -41.90
C PHE A 650 -11.95 33.63 -41.98
N SER A 651 -12.60 33.36 -43.11
CA SER A 651 -13.58 32.28 -43.28
C SER A 651 -13.31 31.40 -44.50
N HIS A 652 -13.50 30.09 -44.33
CA HIS A 652 -14.05 29.10 -45.30
C HIS A 652 -13.55 29.05 -46.76
N GLY A 653 -13.21 27.84 -47.23
CA GLY A 653 -13.33 27.51 -48.67
C GLY A 653 -12.70 26.21 -49.17
N GLN A 654 -13.50 25.12 -49.21
CA GLN A 654 -13.42 23.94 -50.12
C GLN A 654 -12.15 23.03 -50.03
N VAL A 655 -12.18 21.69 -49.81
CA VAL A 655 -12.98 20.53 -50.29
C VAL A 655 -12.45 19.88 -51.58
N ILE A 656 -11.94 18.64 -51.46
CA ILE A 656 -12.12 17.41 -52.28
C ILE A 656 -11.40 16.26 -51.49
N THR A 657 -12.07 15.26 -50.89
CA THR A 657 -12.43 13.87 -51.36
C THR A 657 -11.20 13.01 -51.80
N VAL A 658 -10.98 11.72 -51.45
CA VAL A 658 -11.83 10.51 -51.30
C VAL A 658 -11.21 9.45 -50.33
N LEU A 659 -12.10 8.67 -49.69
CA LEU A 659 -12.05 7.29 -49.09
C LEU A 659 -10.94 6.28 -49.55
N SER A 660 -10.65 5.10 -48.94
CA SER A 660 -11.18 4.25 -47.82
C SER A 660 -10.13 3.16 -47.49
N ALA A 661 -9.82 2.83 -46.22
CA ALA A 661 -10.43 1.83 -45.31
C ALA A 661 -10.04 0.32 -45.52
N THR A 662 -9.45 -0.28 -44.46
CA THR A 662 -9.60 -1.68 -43.93
C THR A 662 -9.37 -2.89 -44.89
N THR A 663 -8.69 -4.01 -44.57
CA THR A 663 -8.68 -4.84 -43.33
C THR A 663 -7.57 -5.92 -43.38
N CYS A 664 -7.30 -6.57 -42.24
CA CYS A 664 -6.87 -7.98 -42.09
C CYS A 664 -5.37 -8.35 -42.19
N MET A 665 -4.73 -8.61 -41.04
CA MET A 665 -4.28 -9.98 -40.71
C MET A 665 -3.94 -10.14 -39.22
N LEU A 666 -4.49 -11.17 -38.59
CA LEU A 666 -4.11 -11.68 -37.28
C LEU A 666 -3.98 -13.21 -37.39
N LEU A 667 -2.84 -13.74 -36.95
CA LEU A 667 -2.58 -15.11 -36.50
C LEU A 667 -2.67 -16.30 -37.50
N LEU A 668 -1.92 -17.34 -37.10
CA LEU A 668 -1.69 -18.66 -37.72
C LEU A 668 -0.56 -18.64 -38.80
N VAL A 669 0.44 -19.52 -38.81
CA VAL A 669 0.67 -20.72 -37.98
C VAL A 669 2.16 -21.05 -37.84
N LYS A 670 2.44 -21.68 -36.71
CA LYS A 670 3.64 -22.33 -36.19
C LYS A 670 4.05 -23.55 -37.07
N GLU A 671 5.31 -23.96 -37.02
CA GLU A 671 5.85 -25.29 -37.46
C GLU A 671 6.28 -25.47 -38.95
N ALA A 672 7.35 -26.27 -39.12
CA ALA A 672 8.03 -26.74 -40.35
C ALA A 672 8.53 -25.65 -41.34
N LEU A 673 9.83 -25.51 -41.66
CA LEU A 673 10.99 -26.39 -41.52
C LEU A 673 10.89 -27.76 -42.24
N THR A 674 10.64 -27.72 -43.56
CA THR A 674 11.03 -28.70 -44.61
C THR A 674 10.49 -28.13 -45.94
N CYS A 675 11.16 -28.09 -47.10
CA CYS A 675 12.41 -28.70 -47.57
C CYS A 675 13.11 -27.80 -48.61
N ASN A 676 14.43 -27.99 -48.78
CA ASN A 676 15.28 -27.85 -49.98
C ASN A 676 14.95 -26.72 -51.01
N TYR A 677 15.86 -25.81 -51.34
CA TYR A 677 17.28 -26.06 -51.69
C TYR A 677 18.19 -24.87 -51.33
#